data_AF-A0A7G2CI73-F1
#
_entry.id   AF-A0A7G2CI73-F1
#
_cell.length_a   1.000
_cell.length_b   1.000
_cell.length_c   1.000
_cell.angle_alpha   90.00
_cell.angle_beta   90.00
_cell.angle_gamma   90.00
#
_symmetry.space_group_name_H-M   'P 1'
#
loop_
_entity.id
_entity.type
_entity.pdbx_description
1 polymer ?
#
loop_
_entity_poly.entity_id
_entity_poly.type
_entity_poly.pdbx_seq_one_letter_code
_entity_poly.pdbx_strand_id
1 'polypeptide(L)'
;MSFVCGILVNIQKEYDITDFVGFIVDCLLKCSIKDGDSKLVLVDFFVSYVSNNPEVGASVIRRGLLQAVLRNVDKESFQAEPTRRYVERLSVLLKILIREDTDTKPLEEVEFPNALLDLLLFFFEKGEKRTAVVLRDMYSFLLIKTMSFFNNIVIRLSNATETKPWGEDTTVLLATLIGALRKRTHAEKAIASNALELCFTLVRDIENSLYPAVDLELLGCILNFILPSVAHSDVWVLFESSIGTMRRTTESTQFVIDLCCGDFQTLKRMRMAALVFEEQHPEIDRRGPGYHVYGEYFLPKTPFCEFEYLLNVLFNWSSQAFEKSEADSDSLVKVVESLLVLSGTKISNTYAVKHIMTHGRLGLLPCVMNITDPTLRPLFFSDDHSLQSILHKQDAWLAALQHSPVEENEYKYNVRFAGPSGASGLVKCTEMWPSLDGYSVSIWVSWNLLASTEADQRMQLWQMSWVSSGKRFAVSLSVNATKECCYYTISEDQASQTVELPYIPPYSWTHVVTSHRRTKLFSSDISVYFNGCNVLSKEFSYPFGVQTAMNSVAAFPSFFTNLHCTVGSSPDYSGQAAMSLISFSVFNCELSSEDVFSLYSYGPNPKGGAKWDKGGTDTVSIESNYLHDEVLRGLEVCNSTDQLDSVCEQRFLTFSLPF
;
A
#
# COMPACT_ATOMS: atom_id res chain seq x y z
N MET A 1 29.08 -5.22 -58.49
CA MET A 1 29.10 -5.00 -57.02
C MET A 1 29.47 -6.26 -56.24
N SER A 2 28.70 -7.36 -56.31
CA SER A 2 28.99 -8.61 -55.60
C SER A 2 30.45 -9.10 -55.72
N PHE A 3 30.99 -9.16 -56.94
CA PHE A 3 32.39 -9.52 -57.18
C PHE A 3 33.40 -8.60 -56.49
N VAL A 4 33.17 -7.28 -56.54
CA VAL A 4 34.07 -6.27 -55.95
C VAL A 4 34.03 -6.33 -54.43
N CYS A 5 32.84 -6.38 -53.82
CA CYS A 5 32.68 -6.55 -52.38
C CYS A 5 33.30 -7.87 -51.89
N GLY A 6 33.12 -8.98 -52.63
CA GLY A 6 33.73 -10.27 -52.31
C GLY A 6 35.25 -10.25 -52.31
N ILE A 7 35.87 -9.51 -53.25
CA ILE A 7 37.32 -9.29 -53.28
C ILE A 7 37.76 -8.48 -52.06
N LEU A 8 37.06 -7.37 -51.75
CA LEU A 8 37.40 -6.51 -50.62
C LEU A 8 37.29 -7.24 -49.28
N VAL A 9 36.31 -8.15 -49.12
CA VAL A 9 36.17 -9.01 -47.92
C VAL A 9 37.38 -9.92 -47.72
N ASN A 10 38.04 -10.36 -48.78
CA ASN A 10 39.24 -11.18 -48.69
C ASN A 10 40.50 -10.33 -48.51
N ILE A 11 40.61 -9.19 -49.20
CA ILE A 11 41.76 -8.28 -49.10
C ILE A 11 41.88 -7.69 -47.68
N GLN A 12 40.77 -7.35 -47.03
CA GLN A 12 40.79 -6.81 -45.65
C GLN A 12 41.40 -7.77 -44.61
N LYS A 13 41.55 -9.06 -44.92
CA LYS A 13 42.19 -10.03 -44.01
C LYS A 13 43.69 -9.83 -43.93
N GLU A 14 44.29 -9.23 -44.96
CA GLU A 14 45.74 -9.09 -45.11
C GLU A 14 46.18 -7.63 -45.23
N TYR A 15 45.29 -6.71 -45.61
CA TYR A 15 45.61 -5.31 -45.90
C TYR A 15 44.58 -4.33 -45.28
N ASP A 16 45.05 -3.16 -44.86
CA ASP A 16 44.19 -2.05 -44.44
C ASP A 16 43.52 -1.41 -45.67
N ILE A 17 42.18 -1.44 -45.70
CA ILE A 17 41.36 -0.89 -46.79
C ILE A 17 40.54 0.34 -46.35
N THR A 18 40.90 0.98 -45.24
CA THR A 18 40.14 2.07 -44.61
C THR A 18 39.87 3.25 -45.56
N ASP A 19 40.87 3.71 -46.30
CA ASP A 19 40.73 4.81 -47.27
C ASP A 19 39.75 4.46 -48.39
N PHE A 20 39.76 3.19 -48.83
CA PHE A 20 38.85 2.70 -49.86
C PHE A 20 37.41 2.63 -49.35
N VAL A 21 37.21 2.20 -48.10
CA VAL A 21 35.90 2.23 -47.43
C VAL A 21 35.41 3.68 -47.28
N GLY A 22 36.29 4.61 -46.92
CA GLY A 22 35.99 6.05 -46.89
C GLY A 22 35.51 6.59 -48.24
N PHE A 23 36.20 6.23 -49.33
CA PHE A 23 35.78 6.59 -50.69
C PHE A 23 34.39 6.04 -51.05
N ILE A 24 34.10 4.77 -50.73
CA ILE A 24 32.77 4.18 -50.96
C ILE A 24 31.69 4.97 -50.21
N VAL A 25 31.94 5.30 -48.94
CA VAL A 25 31.02 6.09 -48.11
C VAL A 25 30.75 7.46 -48.74
N ASP A 26 31.78 8.18 -49.16
CA ASP A 26 31.65 9.48 -49.83
C ASP A 26 30.83 9.39 -51.13
N CYS A 27 31.01 8.32 -51.90
CA CYS A 27 30.20 8.07 -53.10
C CYS A 27 28.73 7.86 -52.75
N LEU A 28 28.41 7.11 -51.69
CA LEU A 28 27.04 6.86 -51.26
C LEU A 28 26.34 8.09 -50.69
N LEU A 29 27.10 9.01 -50.10
CA LEU A 29 26.58 10.30 -49.65
C LEU A 29 26.18 11.21 -50.82
N LYS A 30 26.84 11.07 -51.97
CA LYS A 30 26.62 11.85 -53.19
C LYS A 30 25.65 11.20 -54.18
N CYS A 31 25.52 9.87 -54.16
CA CYS A 31 24.72 9.11 -55.12
C CYS A 31 23.93 8.00 -54.43
N SER A 32 22.63 7.89 -54.73
CA SER A 32 21.83 6.74 -54.30
C SER A 32 22.02 5.56 -55.25
N ILE A 33 22.23 4.37 -54.71
CA ILE A 33 22.17 3.14 -55.50
C ILE A 33 20.68 2.89 -55.81
N LYS A 34 20.32 2.57 -57.05
CA LYS A 34 18.92 2.25 -57.41
C LYS A 34 18.59 0.77 -57.33
N ASP A 35 19.60 -0.08 -57.49
CA ASP A 35 19.46 -1.53 -57.46
C ASP A 35 19.45 -2.08 -56.02
N GLY A 36 18.35 -2.74 -55.63
CA GLY A 36 18.14 -3.27 -54.28
C GLY A 36 19.15 -4.36 -53.89
N ASP A 37 19.52 -5.24 -54.83
CA ASP A 37 20.47 -6.32 -54.56
C ASP A 37 21.90 -5.77 -54.35
N SER A 38 22.30 -4.77 -55.13
CA SER A 38 23.57 -4.06 -54.93
C SER A 38 23.64 -3.34 -53.58
N LYS A 39 22.52 -2.76 -53.12
CA LYS A 39 22.44 -2.16 -51.77
C LYS A 39 22.65 -3.20 -50.67
N LEU A 40 22.04 -4.38 -50.80
CA LEU A 40 22.14 -5.46 -49.82
C LEU A 40 23.59 -5.95 -49.68
N VAL A 41 24.24 -6.27 -50.81
CA VAL A 41 25.63 -6.71 -50.87
C VAL A 41 26.58 -5.72 -50.19
N LEU A 42 26.32 -4.44 -50.40
CA LEU A 42 27.12 -3.36 -49.85
C LEU A 42 26.97 -3.24 -48.32
N VAL A 43 25.76 -3.37 -47.77
CA VAL A 43 25.56 -3.38 -46.32
C VAL A 43 26.15 -4.63 -45.69
N ASP A 44 26.02 -5.79 -46.32
CA ASP A 44 26.66 -7.03 -45.85
C ASP A 44 28.19 -6.90 -45.81
N PHE A 45 28.78 -6.23 -46.81
CA PHE A 45 30.19 -5.87 -46.79
C PHE A 45 30.55 -4.99 -45.59
N PHE A 46 29.78 -3.93 -45.33
CA PHE A 46 30.02 -3.05 -44.19
C PHE A 46 29.87 -3.75 -42.85
N VAL A 47 28.88 -4.65 -42.70
CA VAL A 47 28.73 -5.49 -41.52
C VAL A 47 30.01 -6.31 -41.31
N SER A 48 30.48 -7.02 -42.34
CA SER A 48 31.71 -7.80 -42.25
C SER A 48 32.93 -6.94 -41.92
N TYR A 49 33.05 -5.76 -42.54
CA TYR A 49 34.19 -4.88 -42.37
C TYR A 49 34.30 -4.35 -40.94
N VAL A 50 33.20 -3.81 -40.41
CA VAL A 50 33.16 -3.22 -39.07
C VAL A 50 33.30 -4.31 -38.00
N SER A 51 32.74 -5.51 -38.21
CA SER A 51 32.95 -6.64 -37.31
C SER A 51 34.41 -7.06 -37.18
N ASN A 52 35.17 -7.01 -38.29
CA ASN A 52 36.59 -7.38 -38.31
C ASN A 52 37.53 -6.25 -37.85
N ASN A 53 37.08 -4.99 -37.88
CA ASN A 53 37.89 -3.82 -37.56
C ASN A 53 37.18 -2.89 -36.55
N PRO A 54 37.00 -3.30 -35.28
CA PRO A 54 36.21 -2.56 -34.30
C PRO A 54 36.82 -1.22 -33.88
N GLU A 55 38.15 -1.05 -33.92
CA GLU A 55 38.84 0.18 -33.48
C GLU A 55 38.97 1.24 -34.59
N VAL A 56 38.93 0.83 -35.86
CA VAL A 56 39.13 1.71 -37.03
C VAL A 56 37.89 2.59 -37.32
N GLY A 57 36.76 2.30 -36.69
CA GLY A 57 35.51 3.07 -36.78
C GLY A 57 35.48 4.41 -36.00
N ALA A 58 36.62 5.05 -35.73
CA ALA A 58 36.76 6.00 -34.61
C ALA A 58 36.04 7.37 -34.72
N SER A 59 35.55 7.84 -35.87
CA SER A 59 34.38 8.76 -35.91
C SER A 59 33.93 9.10 -37.34
N VAL A 60 34.85 9.45 -38.24
CA VAL A 60 34.51 10.02 -39.56
C VAL A 60 33.86 8.99 -40.48
N ILE A 61 34.47 7.80 -40.61
CA ILE A 61 33.91 6.72 -41.42
C ILE A 61 32.61 6.21 -40.81
N ARG A 62 32.53 6.10 -39.48
CA ARG A 62 31.31 5.69 -38.77
C ARG A 62 30.14 6.65 -39.02
N ARG A 63 30.39 7.95 -38.91
CA ARG A 63 29.42 9.02 -39.20
C ARG A 63 28.96 8.96 -40.65
N GLY A 64 29.90 8.97 -41.59
CA GLY A 64 29.60 8.93 -43.01
C GLY A 64 28.85 7.66 -43.41
N LEU A 65 29.24 6.53 -42.83
CA LEU A 65 28.61 5.22 -43.06
C LEU A 65 27.16 5.23 -42.61
N LEU A 66 26.88 5.66 -41.37
CA LEU A 66 25.52 5.75 -40.81
C LEU A 66 24.61 6.65 -41.66
N GLN A 67 25.12 7.80 -42.08
CA GLN A 67 24.38 8.73 -42.92
C GLN A 67 24.15 8.17 -44.33
N ALA A 68 25.16 7.53 -44.92
CA ALA A 68 25.10 6.93 -46.24
C ALA A 68 24.07 5.80 -46.32
N VAL A 69 24.08 4.88 -45.36
CA VAL A 69 23.16 3.73 -45.37
C VAL A 69 21.71 4.14 -45.10
N LEU A 70 21.45 5.10 -44.21
CA LEU A 70 20.09 5.63 -44.02
C LEU A 70 19.54 6.29 -45.29
N ARG A 71 20.36 7.12 -45.97
CA ARG A 71 19.96 7.79 -47.22
C ARG A 71 19.61 6.82 -48.35
N ASN A 72 20.14 5.59 -48.30
CA ASN A 72 19.92 4.59 -49.33
C ASN A 72 18.72 3.67 -49.05
N VAL A 73 18.02 3.84 -47.91
CA VAL A 73 16.73 3.16 -47.68
C VAL A 73 15.74 3.62 -48.75
N ASP A 74 15.27 2.67 -49.56
CA ASP A 74 14.42 2.96 -50.71
C ASP A 74 12.97 3.24 -50.28
N LYS A 75 12.55 4.49 -50.43
CA LYS A 75 11.16 4.90 -50.17
C LYS A 75 10.24 4.64 -51.38
N GLU A 76 10.77 4.53 -52.60
CA GLU A 76 9.97 4.36 -53.82
C GLU A 76 9.59 2.89 -54.04
N SER A 77 10.44 1.95 -53.59
CA SER A 77 10.20 0.49 -53.67
C SER A 77 9.94 -0.14 -52.29
N PHE A 78 9.17 0.54 -51.44
CA PHE A 78 8.97 0.20 -50.03
C PHE A 78 8.31 -1.18 -49.79
N GLN A 79 7.55 -1.74 -50.75
CA GLN A 79 6.96 -3.08 -50.64
C GLN A 79 7.86 -4.21 -51.16
N ALA A 80 9.03 -3.88 -51.71
CA ALA A 80 9.91 -4.86 -52.31
C ALA A 80 10.73 -5.61 -51.23
N GLU A 81 10.79 -6.94 -51.33
CA GLU A 81 11.59 -7.81 -50.45
C GLU A 81 13.06 -7.36 -50.27
N PRO A 82 13.76 -6.82 -51.31
CA PRO A 82 15.11 -6.27 -51.13
C PRO A 82 15.19 -5.11 -50.12
N THR A 83 14.19 -4.22 -50.09
CA THR A 83 14.15 -3.08 -49.14
C THR A 83 14.02 -3.57 -47.71
N ARG A 84 13.17 -4.57 -47.48
CA ARG A 84 13.01 -5.17 -46.17
C ARG A 84 14.30 -5.84 -45.68
N ARG A 85 14.93 -6.68 -46.52
CA ARG A 85 16.21 -7.33 -46.18
C ARG A 85 17.31 -6.31 -45.96
N TYR A 86 17.31 -5.20 -46.70
CA TYR A 86 18.24 -4.10 -46.49
C TYR A 86 18.10 -3.49 -45.09
N VAL A 87 16.88 -3.20 -44.65
CA VAL A 87 16.63 -2.65 -43.29
C VAL A 87 16.98 -3.66 -42.20
N GLU A 88 16.68 -4.95 -42.40
CA GLU A 88 17.08 -6.02 -41.48
C GLU A 88 18.62 -6.07 -41.34
N ARG A 89 19.37 -5.97 -42.44
CA ARG A 89 20.84 -5.90 -42.41
C ARG A 89 21.38 -4.61 -41.82
N LEU A 90 20.73 -3.48 -42.10
CA LEU A 90 21.04 -2.20 -41.48
C LEU A 90 20.91 -2.27 -39.96
N SER A 91 19.90 -2.99 -39.44
CA SER A 91 19.74 -3.18 -37.99
C SER A 91 20.93 -3.91 -37.35
N VAL A 92 21.53 -4.88 -38.07
CA VAL A 92 22.73 -5.60 -37.62
C VAL A 92 23.92 -4.66 -37.63
N LEU A 93 24.11 -3.91 -38.71
CA LEU A 93 25.18 -2.93 -38.84
C LEU A 93 25.12 -1.89 -37.71
N LEU A 94 23.93 -1.36 -37.41
CA LEU A 94 23.71 -0.41 -36.34
C LEU A 94 24.09 -0.97 -34.96
N LYS A 95 23.77 -2.24 -34.67
CA LYS A 95 24.15 -2.90 -33.41
C LYS A 95 25.66 -3.06 -33.25
N ILE A 96 26.40 -3.17 -34.34
CA ILE A 96 27.87 -3.25 -34.33
C ILE A 96 28.48 -1.85 -34.18
N LEU A 97 27.85 -0.86 -34.83
CA LEU A 97 28.27 0.54 -34.88
C LEU A 97 27.79 1.39 -33.71
N ILE A 98 26.94 0.93 -32.81
CA ILE A 98 26.51 1.71 -31.63
C ILE A 98 26.67 0.80 -30.43
N ARG A 99 27.68 1.07 -29.62
CA ARG A 99 28.09 0.21 -28.50
C ARG A 99 27.91 0.91 -27.17
N GLU A 100 28.20 2.20 -27.11
CA GLU A 100 28.33 2.97 -25.87
C GLU A 100 27.78 4.40 -26.02
N ASP A 101 27.75 5.15 -24.93
CA ASP A 101 27.29 6.54 -24.84
C ASP A 101 28.18 7.54 -25.60
N THR A 102 29.47 7.23 -25.77
CA THR A 102 30.44 8.03 -26.54
C THR A 102 30.07 8.19 -28.02
N ASP A 103 29.15 7.37 -28.53
CA ASP A 103 28.68 7.39 -29.92
C ASP A 103 27.65 8.49 -30.22
N THR A 104 27.19 9.22 -29.19
CA THR A 104 26.14 10.25 -29.27
C THR A 104 26.45 11.39 -30.24
N LYS A 105 27.63 12.02 -30.13
CA LYS A 105 28.02 13.17 -30.97
C LYS A 105 27.95 12.88 -32.49
N PRO A 106 28.57 11.81 -33.00
CA PRO A 106 28.44 11.45 -34.42
C PRO A 106 26.99 11.27 -34.89
N LEU A 107 26.10 10.77 -34.03
CA LEU A 107 24.68 10.53 -34.35
C LEU A 107 23.89 11.83 -34.41
N GLU A 108 24.19 12.79 -33.53
CA GLU A 108 23.61 14.14 -33.53
C GLU A 108 23.96 14.92 -34.80
N GLU A 109 25.24 14.90 -35.18
CA GLU A 109 25.75 15.66 -36.34
C GLU A 109 25.14 15.26 -37.69
N VAL A 110 24.52 14.08 -37.77
CA VAL A 110 23.84 13.60 -38.98
C VAL A 110 22.33 13.46 -38.80
N GLU A 111 21.78 13.96 -37.68
CA GLU A 111 20.36 13.87 -37.31
C GLU A 111 19.80 12.44 -37.39
N PHE A 112 20.66 11.45 -37.10
CA PHE A 112 20.34 10.03 -37.24
C PHE A 112 19.04 9.62 -36.53
N PRO A 113 18.81 10.04 -35.26
CA PRO A 113 17.60 9.63 -34.55
C PRO A 113 16.32 10.13 -35.24
N ASN A 114 16.32 11.36 -35.77
CA ASN A 114 15.16 11.92 -36.47
C ASN A 114 14.92 11.21 -37.80
N ALA A 115 15.96 10.99 -38.60
CA ALA A 115 15.85 10.27 -39.86
C ALA A 115 15.32 8.83 -39.67
N LEU A 116 15.68 8.17 -38.57
CA LEU A 116 15.18 6.83 -38.25
C LEU A 116 13.68 6.86 -37.88
N LEU A 117 13.23 7.85 -37.12
CA LEU A 117 11.80 8.06 -36.84
C LEU A 117 11.02 8.39 -38.12
N ASP A 118 11.57 9.20 -39.02
CA ASP A 118 10.91 9.53 -40.30
C ASP A 118 10.70 8.30 -41.18
N LEU A 119 11.68 7.40 -41.22
CA LEU A 119 11.54 6.14 -41.92
C LEU A 119 10.52 5.23 -41.23
N LEU A 120 10.56 5.13 -39.90
CA LEU A 120 9.60 4.36 -39.13
C LEU A 120 8.16 4.76 -39.46
N LEU A 121 7.86 6.05 -39.35
CA LEU A 121 6.53 6.61 -39.62
C LEU A 121 6.14 6.42 -41.08
N PHE A 122 7.06 6.67 -42.03
CA PHE A 122 6.82 6.45 -43.45
C PHE A 122 6.43 5.00 -43.77
N PHE A 123 7.20 4.01 -43.32
CA PHE A 123 6.91 2.60 -43.61
C PHE A 123 5.63 2.14 -42.93
N PHE A 124 5.34 2.65 -41.72
CA PHE A 124 4.09 2.38 -41.02
C PHE A 124 2.87 2.92 -41.79
N GLU A 125 2.90 4.20 -42.19
CA GLU A 125 1.85 4.86 -42.97
C GLU A 125 1.58 4.13 -44.29
N LYS A 126 2.64 3.60 -44.93
CA LYS A 126 2.54 2.83 -46.17
C LYS A 126 2.13 1.36 -45.98
N GLY A 127 1.85 0.93 -44.75
CA GLY A 127 1.38 -0.40 -44.42
C GLY A 127 2.47 -1.49 -44.40
N GLU A 128 3.75 -1.12 -44.48
CA GLU A 128 4.87 -2.06 -44.29
C GLU A 128 5.18 -2.20 -42.79
N LYS A 129 4.38 -3.04 -42.14
CA LYS A 129 4.46 -3.35 -40.71
C LYS A 129 5.78 -3.98 -40.27
N ARG A 130 6.35 -4.90 -41.05
CA ARG A 130 7.56 -5.65 -40.67
C ARG A 130 8.80 -4.76 -40.65
N THR A 131 8.96 -3.93 -41.68
CA THR A 131 10.03 -2.95 -41.77
C THR A 131 9.88 -1.88 -40.69
N ALA A 132 8.65 -1.41 -40.44
CA ALA A 132 8.38 -0.48 -39.33
C ALA A 132 8.81 -1.08 -37.97
N VAL A 133 8.49 -2.35 -37.68
CA VAL A 133 8.93 -3.03 -36.45
C VAL A 133 10.46 -3.06 -36.32
N VAL A 134 11.18 -3.36 -37.40
CA VAL A 134 12.66 -3.37 -37.37
C VAL A 134 13.21 -1.97 -37.09
N LEU A 135 12.64 -0.92 -37.71
CA LEU A 135 13.05 0.47 -37.49
C LEU A 135 12.76 0.95 -36.06
N ARG A 136 11.60 0.56 -35.50
CA ARG A 136 11.26 0.80 -34.09
C ARG A 136 12.30 0.17 -33.18
N ASP A 137 12.62 -1.10 -33.39
CA ASP A 137 13.59 -1.83 -32.57
C ASP A 137 15.00 -1.25 -32.69
N MET A 138 15.37 -0.75 -33.88
CA MET A 138 16.61 -0.01 -34.08
C MET A 138 16.62 1.30 -33.27
N TYR A 139 15.51 2.04 -33.25
CA TYR A 139 15.40 3.30 -32.52
C TYR A 139 15.41 3.06 -31.00
N SER A 140 14.64 2.08 -30.51
CA SER A 140 14.69 1.69 -29.09
C SER A 140 16.09 1.22 -28.70
N PHE A 141 16.77 0.43 -29.55
CA PHE A 141 18.15 0.01 -29.30
C PHE A 141 19.12 1.20 -29.21
N LEU A 142 18.99 2.17 -30.13
CA LEU A 142 19.74 3.42 -30.12
C LEU A 142 19.59 4.13 -28.77
N LEU A 143 18.36 4.39 -28.32
CA LEU A 143 18.08 5.04 -27.03
C LEU A 143 18.67 4.25 -25.84
N ILE A 144 18.52 2.93 -25.84
CA ILE A 144 19.01 2.05 -24.76
C ILE A 144 20.54 2.05 -24.69
N LYS A 145 21.23 2.09 -25.82
CA LYS A 145 22.69 2.05 -25.87
C LYS A 145 23.35 3.39 -25.58
N THR A 146 22.77 4.48 -26.09
CA THR A 146 23.35 5.82 -25.93
C THR A 146 22.84 6.56 -24.71
N MET A 147 21.75 6.09 -24.08
CA MET A 147 21.08 6.76 -22.96
C MET A 147 20.72 8.23 -23.27
N SER A 148 20.53 8.55 -24.55
CA SER A 148 20.34 9.90 -25.10
C SER A 148 19.22 9.89 -26.14
N PHE A 149 18.84 11.05 -26.68
CA PHE A 149 17.82 11.23 -27.74
C PHE A 149 16.35 11.00 -27.35
N PHE A 150 16.04 10.85 -26.05
CA PHE A 150 14.66 10.82 -25.58
C PHE A 150 13.90 12.13 -25.91
N ASN A 151 14.59 13.26 -25.92
CA ASN A 151 14.05 14.54 -26.37
C ASN A 151 13.55 14.50 -27.81
N ASN A 152 14.21 13.77 -28.72
CA ASN A 152 13.76 13.69 -30.12
C ASN A 152 12.37 13.06 -30.23
N ILE A 153 12.12 11.92 -29.58
CA ILE A 153 10.81 11.28 -29.61
C ILE A 153 9.75 12.08 -28.84
N VAL A 154 10.12 12.73 -27.73
CA VAL A 154 9.20 13.61 -26.98
C VAL A 154 8.80 14.83 -27.79
N ILE A 155 9.74 15.49 -28.48
CA ILE A 155 9.45 16.62 -29.38
C ILE A 155 8.57 16.15 -30.55
N ARG A 156 8.85 14.99 -31.14
CA ARG A 156 8.01 14.45 -32.23
C ARG A 156 6.59 14.14 -31.75
N LEU A 157 6.43 13.57 -30.55
CA LEU A 157 5.12 13.37 -29.92
C LEU A 157 4.40 14.70 -29.70
N SER A 158 5.10 15.70 -29.12
CA SER A 158 4.55 17.04 -28.92
C SER A 158 4.00 17.59 -30.25
N ASN A 159 4.82 17.62 -31.30
CA ASN A 159 4.44 18.11 -32.61
C ASN A 159 3.26 17.33 -33.23
N ALA A 160 3.22 16.01 -33.05
CA ALA A 160 2.11 15.18 -33.55
C ALA A 160 0.78 15.46 -32.83
N THR A 161 0.84 16.04 -31.64
CA THR A 161 -0.34 16.32 -30.77
C THR A 161 -0.72 17.80 -30.73
N GLU A 162 0.00 18.67 -31.45
CA GLU A 162 -0.33 20.09 -31.60
C GLU A 162 -1.64 20.32 -32.36
N THR A 163 -1.93 19.47 -33.35
CA THR A 163 -3.20 19.50 -34.10
C THR A 163 -4.27 18.67 -33.40
N LYS A 164 -5.53 19.12 -33.51
CA LYS A 164 -6.70 18.40 -32.99
C LYS A 164 -7.63 18.03 -34.17
N PRO A 165 -7.96 16.74 -34.39
CA PRO A 165 -7.48 15.57 -33.65
C PRO A 165 -5.96 15.36 -33.82
N TRP A 166 -5.36 14.60 -32.89
CA TRP A 166 -3.94 14.26 -32.93
C TRP A 166 -3.59 13.53 -34.24
N GLY A 167 -2.35 13.69 -34.71
CA GLY A 167 -1.87 13.03 -35.91
C GLY A 167 -1.80 11.51 -35.75
N GLU A 168 -1.98 10.78 -36.85
CA GLU A 168 -1.93 9.29 -36.90
C GLU A 168 -0.61 8.71 -36.38
N ASP A 169 0.47 9.49 -36.44
CA ASP A 169 1.81 9.12 -35.95
C ASP A 169 1.87 8.97 -34.43
N THR A 170 0.94 9.55 -33.68
CA THR A 170 0.97 9.64 -32.21
C THR A 170 1.04 8.26 -31.55
N THR A 171 0.14 7.37 -31.93
CA THR A 171 0.05 6.00 -31.39
C THR A 171 1.34 5.22 -31.64
N VAL A 172 1.95 5.39 -32.81
CA VAL A 172 3.20 4.72 -33.21
C VAL A 172 4.37 5.22 -32.37
N LEU A 173 4.44 6.53 -32.14
CA LEU A 173 5.47 7.15 -31.32
C LEU A 173 5.34 6.75 -29.84
N LEU A 174 4.11 6.70 -29.28
CA LEU A 174 3.88 6.22 -27.92
C LEU A 174 4.33 4.77 -27.75
N ALA A 175 3.95 3.89 -28.68
CA ALA A 175 4.38 2.49 -28.68
C ALA A 175 5.91 2.33 -28.79
N THR A 176 6.55 3.19 -29.57
CA THR A 176 8.02 3.22 -29.72
C THR A 176 8.72 3.65 -28.43
N LEU A 177 8.15 4.63 -27.71
CA LEU A 177 8.68 5.11 -26.44
C LEU A 177 8.65 4.02 -25.34
N ILE A 178 7.57 3.23 -25.27
CA ILE A 178 7.47 2.08 -24.34
C ILE A 178 8.61 1.08 -24.58
N GLY A 179 8.93 0.80 -25.85
CA GLY A 179 10.05 -0.08 -26.23
C GLY A 179 11.40 0.37 -25.65
N ALA A 180 11.60 1.68 -25.47
CA ALA A 180 12.82 2.26 -24.94
C ALA A 180 12.88 2.28 -23.39
N LEU A 181 11.73 2.36 -22.69
CA LEU A 181 11.64 2.58 -21.25
C LEU A 181 11.86 1.34 -20.36
N ARG A 182 12.37 0.23 -20.91
CA ARG A 182 12.49 -1.09 -20.24
C ARG A 182 13.34 -1.16 -18.96
N LYS A 183 14.07 -0.10 -18.57
CA LYS A 183 14.90 -0.05 -17.35
C LYS A 183 14.74 1.29 -16.64
N ARG A 184 14.86 1.30 -15.30
CA ARG A 184 14.71 2.50 -14.45
C ARG A 184 15.62 3.66 -14.86
N THR A 185 16.87 3.38 -15.23
CA THR A 185 17.81 4.39 -15.71
C THR A 185 17.36 5.10 -16.99
N HIS A 186 16.50 4.48 -17.80
CA HIS A 186 15.94 5.09 -19.02
C HIS A 186 14.79 6.04 -18.68
N ALA A 187 14.02 5.72 -17.64
CA ALA A 187 12.93 6.58 -17.18
C ALA A 187 13.46 7.95 -16.72
N GLU A 188 14.57 8.00 -15.98
CA GLU A 188 15.22 9.25 -15.57
C GLU A 188 15.62 10.13 -16.76
N LYS A 189 16.15 9.53 -17.84
CA LYS A 189 16.52 10.25 -19.07
C LYS A 189 15.29 10.76 -19.84
N ALA A 190 14.21 9.98 -19.86
CA ALA A 190 12.94 10.41 -20.44
C ALA A 190 12.31 11.56 -19.63
N ILE A 191 12.37 11.51 -18.31
CA ILE A 191 11.92 12.59 -17.41
C ILE A 191 12.69 13.88 -17.71
N ALA A 192 14.02 13.81 -17.79
CA ALA A 192 14.86 14.95 -18.13
C ALA A 192 14.56 15.55 -19.52
N SER A 193 13.86 14.79 -20.37
CA SER A 193 13.40 15.21 -21.69
C SER A 193 11.94 15.69 -21.70
N ASN A 194 11.34 15.97 -20.54
CA ASN A 194 9.94 16.38 -20.35
C ASN A 194 8.88 15.35 -20.77
N ALA A 195 9.23 14.06 -20.84
CA ALA A 195 8.26 13.02 -21.19
C ALA A 195 7.09 12.95 -20.20
N LEU A 196 7.33 13.19 -18.91
CA LEU A 196 6.31 13.11 -17.87
C LEU A 196 5.21 14.17 -18.04
N GLU A 197 5.58 15.43 -18.20
CA GLU A 197 4.65 16.54 -18.42
C GLU A 197 3.85 16.36 -19.70
N LEU A 198 4.51 15.91 -20.78
CA LEU A 198 3.83 15.58 -22.03
C LEU A 198 2.81 14.46 -21.81
N CYS A 199 3.19 13.34 -21.19
CA CYS A 199 2.27 12.21 -20.98
C CYS A 199 1.05 12.60 -20.14
N PHE A 200 1.23 13.39 -19.07
CA PHE A 200 0.10 13.90 -18.29
C PHE A 200 -0.82 14.81 -19.11
N THR A 201 -0.24 15.71 -19.92
CA THR A 201 -1.00 16.57 -20.83
C THR A 201 -1.81 15.75 -21.83
N LEU A 202 -1.22 14.71 -22.41
CA LEU A 202 -1.90 13.81 -23.34
C LEU A 202 -3.01 13.02 -22.65
N VAL A 203 -2.79 12.51 -21.43
CA VAL A 203 -3.83 11.82 -20.66
C VAL A 203 -5.04 12.75 -20.42
N ARG A 204 -4.81 14.02 -20.08
CA ARG A 204 -5.88 15.01 -19.93
C ARG A 204 -6.64 15.27 -21.24
N ASP A 205 -5.90 15.39 -22.34
CA ASP A 205 -6.43 15.75 -23.65
C ASP A 205 -6.80 14.51 -24.50
N ILE A 206 -6.94 13.32 -23.90
CA ILE A 206 -7.10 12.03 -24.59
C ILE A 206 -8.30 11.96 -25.54
N GLU A 207 -9.35 12.74 -25.28
CA GLU A 207 -10.51 12.86 -26.17
C GLU A 207 -10.16 13.41 -27.57
N ASN A 208 -8.99 14.04 -27.72
CA ASN A 208 -8.48 14.52 -29.02
C ASN A 208 -7.68 13.45 -29.80
N SER A 209 -7.48 12.26 -29.23
CA SER A 209 -6.86 11.12 -29.91
C SER A 209 -7.77 10.54 -30.99
N LEU A 210 -7.18 10.04 -32.08
CA LEU A 210 -7.87 9.19 -33.06
C LEU A 210 -8.20 7.79 -32.50
N TYR A 211 -7.41 7.32 -31.54
CA TYR A 211 -7.51 5.98 -30.93
C TYR A 211 -7.45 6.07 -29.40
N PRO A 212 -8.42 6.74 -28.74
CA PRO A 212 -8.32 7.13 -27.33
C PRO A 212 -8.09 5.95 -26.38
N ALA A 213 -8.75 4.81 -26.61
CA ALA A 213 -8.59 3.64 -25.75
C ALA A 213 -7.18 3.03 -25.83
N VAL A 214 -6.61 2.94 -27.04
CA VAL A 214 -5.27 2.38 -27.27
C VAL A 214 -4.21 3.34 -26.75
N ASP A 215 -4.32 4.63 -27.07
CA ASP A 215 -3.37 5.65 -26.61
C ASP A 215 -3.37 5.77 -25.09
N LEU A 216 -4.54 5.65 -24.44
CA LEU A 216 -4.63 5.66 -22.98
C LEU A 216 -3.91 4.46 -22.34
N GLU A 217 -4.00 3.26 -22.94
CA GLU A 217 -3.22 2.09 -22.48
C GLU A 217 -1.71 2.30 -22.65
N LEU A 218 -1.28 2.87 -23.79
CA LEU A 218 0.12 3.16 -24.04
C LEU A 218 0.66 4.22 -23.06
N LEU A 219 -0.10 5.29 -22.82
CA LEU A 219 0.22 6.30 -21.82
C LEU A 219 0.29 5.71 -20.41
N GLY A 220 -0.61 4.78 -20.07
CA GLY A 220 -0.56 4.04 -18.81
C GLY A 220 0.73 3.25 -18.64
N CYS A 221 1.16 2.55 -19.70
CA CYS A 221 2.45 1.85 -19.72
C CYS A 221 3.62 2.82 -19.52
N ILE A 222 3.64 3.95 -20.22
CA ILE A 222 4.71 4.95 -20.10
C ILE A 222 4.76 5.54 -18.70
N LEU A 223 3.62 5.99 -18.17
CA LEU A 223 3.53 6.57 -16.83
C LEU A 223 3.93 5.56 -15.76
N ASN A 224 3.57 4.29 -15.91
CA ASN A 224 3.96 3.26 -14.95
C ASN A 224 5.47 2.98 -14.93
N PHE A 225 6.20 3.27 -16.01
CA PHE A 225 7.68 3.25 -15.99
C PHE A 225 8.29 4.50 -15.36
N ILE A 226 7.65 5.66 -15.55
CA ILE A 226 8.21 6.95 -15.19
C ILE A 226 7.91 7.34 -13.74
N LEU A 227 6.68 7.14 -13.27
CA LEU A 227 6.21 7.56 -11.95
C LEU A 227 7.02 6.95 -10.78
N PRO A 228 7.50 5.69 -10.82
CA PRO A 228 8.37 5.16 -9.76
C PRO A 228 9.76 5.83 -9.65
N SER A 229 10.10 6.70 -10.60
CA SER A 229 11.40 7.40 -10.65
C SER A 229 11.31 8.85 -10.18
N VAL A 230 10.15 9.31 -9.71
CA VAL A 230 9.91 10.68 -9.22
C VAL A 230 9.27 10.66 -7.85
N ALA A 231 9.60 11.64 -7.00
CA ALA A 231 8.90 11.81 -5.75
C ALA A 231 7.53 12.44 -6.01
N HIS A 232 6.51 11.98 -5.28
CA HIS A 232 5.14 12.48 -5.41
C HIS A 232 5.04 14.01 -5.26
N SER A 233 5.81 14.58 -4.32
CA SER A 233 5.88 16.04 -4.08
C SER A 233 6.20 16.84 -5.33
N ASP A 234 6.96 16.26 -6.26
CA ASP A 234 7.50 16.96 -7.43
C ASP A 234 6.50 16.99 -8.58
N VAL A 235 5.51 16.09 -8.55
CA VAL A 235 4.58 15.85 -9.67
C VAL A 235 3.12 16.03 -9.29
N TRP A 236 2.81 16.27 -8.03
CA TRP A 236 1.45 16.42 -7.50
C TRP A 236 0.62 17.45 -8.27
N VAL A 237 1.18 18.63 -8.58
CA VAL A 237 0.44 19.69 -9.30
C VAL A 237 0.10 19.26 -10.73
N LEU A 238 1.04 18.61 -11.43
CA LEU A 238 0.82 18.06 -12.77
C LEU A 238 -0.24 16.96 -12.75
N PHE A 239 -0.17 16.11 -11.73
CA PHE A 239 -1.12 15.04 -11.49
C PHE A 239 -2.55 15.57 -11.28
N GLU A 240 -2.76 16.51 -10.34
CA GLU A 240 -4.08 17.09 -10.06
C GLU A 240 -4.64 17.83 -11.27
N SER A 241 -3.82 18.63 -11.96
CA SER A 241 -4.25 19.41 -13.13
C SER A 241 -4.51 18.54 -14.37
N SER A 242 -4.06 17.29 -14.38
CA SER A 242 -4.23 16.36 -15.50
C SER A 242 -5.22 15.25 -15.15
N ILE A 243 -4.78 14.19 -14.45
CA ILE A 243 -5.64 13.04 -14.12
C ILE A 243 -6.82 13.48 -13.23
N GLY A 244 -6.57 14.39 -12.28
CA GLY A 244 -7.62 14.90 -11.39
C GLY A 244 -8.73 15.69 -12.09
N THR A 245 -8.44 16.27 -13.27
CA THR A 245 -9.42 17.04 -14.06
C THR A 245 -10.02 16.27 -15.24
N MET A 246 -9.59 15.01 -15.46
CA MET A 246 -10.15 14.18 -16.52
C MET A 246 -11.66 14.02 -16.36
N ARG A 247 -12.36 13.97 -17.49
CA ARG A 247 -13.76 13.59 -17.51
C ARG A 247 -13.90 12.14 -17.05
N ARG A 248 -14.77 11.91 -16.07
CA ARG A 248 -15.11 10.57 -15.60
C ARG A 248 -15.87 9.80 -16.68
N THR A 249 -15.28 8.71 -17.17
CA THR A 249 -15.90 7.68 -18.00
C THR A 249 -15.50 6.31 -17.45
N THR A 250 -16.11 5.23 -17.93
CA THR A 250 -15.70 3.88 -17.56
C THR A 250 -14.23 3.63 -17.89
N GLU A 251 -13.77 4.11 -19.06
CA GLU A 251 -12.39 3.95 -19.52
C GLU A 251 -11.39 4.75 -18.68
N SER A 252 -11.66 6.03 -18.39
CA SER A 252 -10.76 6.84 -17.55
C SER A 252 -10.72 6.33 -16.11
N THR A 253 -11.85 5.84 -15.59
CA THR A 253 -11.92 5.21 -14.27
C THR A 253 -11.11 3.91 -14.22
N GLN A 254 -11.28 3.02 -15.20
CA GLN A 254 -10.48 1.80 -15.27
C GLN A 254 -8.99 2.08 -15.46
N PHE A 255 -8.64 3.10 -16.26
CA PHE A 255 -7.25 3.54 -16.41
C PHE A 255 -6.63 3.95 -15.07
N VAL A 256 -7.34 4.72 -14.24
CA VAL A 256 -6.84 5.10 -12.91
C VAL A 256 -6.71 3.87 -12.00
N ILE A 257 -7.66 2.93 -12.03
CA ILE A 257 -7.57 1.67 -11.28
C ILE A 257 -6.34 0.86 -11.71
N ASP A 258 -6.14 0.69 -13.02
CA ASP A 258 -5.02 -0.07 -13.59
C ASP A 258 -3.68 0.59 -13.23
N LEU A 259 -3.63 1.93 -13.23
CA LEU A 259 -2.45 2.68 -12.81
C LEU A 259 -2.20 2.53 -11.31
N CYS A 260 -3.21 2.67 -10.45
CA CYS A 260 -3.12 2.41 -9.00
C CYS A 260 -2.52 1.03 -8.72
N CYS A 261 -2.96 0.00 -9.46
CA CYS A 261 -2.58 -1.39 -9.23
C CYS A 261 -1.23 -1.79 -9.86
N GLY A 262 -0.58 -0.88 -10.61
CA GLY A 262 0.61 -1.21 -11.39
C GLY A 262 0.37 -2.17 -12.56
N ASP A 263 -0.88 -2.38 -13.01
CA ASP A 263 -1.26 -3.41 -13.99
C ASP A 263 -0.59 -3.20 -15.36
N PHE A 264 -0.28 -1.94 -15.70
CA PHE A 264 0.39 -1.56 -16.94
C PHE A 264 1.83 -2.10 -17.07
N GLN A 265 2.46 -2.55 -15.98
CA GLN A 265 3.78 -3.20 -16.02
C GLN A 265 3.69 -4.68 -16.44
N THR A 266 2.50 -5.27 -16.51
CA THR A 266 2.36 -6.67 -16.90
C THR A 266 2.77 -6.89 -18.36
N LEU A 267 3.37 -8.04 -18.66
CA LEU A 267 3.74 -8.43 -20.04
C LEU A 267 2.54 -8.37 -20.99
N LYS A 268 1.34 -8.65 -20.49
CA LYS A 268 0.09 -8.58 -21.27
C LYS A 268 -0.18 -7.15 -21.73
N ARG A 269 -0.10 -6.17 -20.83
CA ARG A 269 -0.33 -4.75 -21.15
C ARG A 269 0.78 -4.17 -22.02
N MET A 270 2.04 -4.45 -21.68
CA MET A 270 3.18 -4.02 -22.50
C MET A 270 3.15 -4.56 -23.94
N ARG A 271 2.48 -5.71 -24.18
CA ARG A 271 2.30 -6.25 -25.52
C ARG A 271 1.49 -5.32 -26.44
N MET A 272 0.70 -4.39 -25.88
CA MET A 272 -0.04 -3.39 -26.66
C MET A 272 0.90 -2.58 -27.58
N ALA A 273 2.09 -2.22 -27.10
CA ALA A 273 3.10 -1.52 -27.89
C ALA A 273 3.60 -2.33 -29.11
N ALA A 274 3.53 -3.66 -29.06
CA ALA A 274 3.82 -4.51 -30.21
C ALA A 274 2.60 -4.64 -31.13
N LEU A 275 1.40 -4.80 -30.56
CA LEU A 275 0.15 -4.99 -31.31
C LEU A 275 -0.20 -3.80 -32.21
N VAL A 276 0.16 -2.57 -31.82
CA VAL A 276 0.03 -1.37 -32.66
C VAL A 276 0.66 -1.55 -34.05
N PHE A 277 1.72 -2.34 -34.15
CA PHE A 277 2.40 -2.62 -35.42
C PHE A 277 1.87 -3.86 -36.14
N GLU A 278 1.09 -4.70 -35.48
CA GLU A 278 0.58 -5.96 -36.03
C GLU A 278 -0.88 -5.82 -36.51
N GLU A 279 -1.68 -5.04 -35.80
CA GLU A 279 -3.13 -4.90 -35.98
C GLU A 279 -3.50 -3.45 -36.32
N GLN A 280 -4.59 -3.23 -37.08
CA GLN A 280 -5.05 -1.86 -37.40
C GLN A 280 -5.72 -1.19 -36.20
N HIS A 281 -6.45 -1.96 -35.38
CA HIS A 281 -7.09 -1.51 -34.14
C HIS A 281 -7.01 -2.64 -33.10
N PRO A 282 -5.99 -2.65 -32.23
CA PRO A 282 -5.86 -3.72 -31.25
C PRO A 282 -7.00 -3.67 -30.23
N GLU A 283 -7.67 -4.81 -30.03
CA GLU A 283 -8.71 -4.93 -29.01
C GLU A 283 -8.09 -5.09 -27.62
N ILE A 284 -8.64 -4.36 -26.65
CA ILE A 284 -8.20 -4.42 -25.26
C ILE A 284 -9.04 -5.47 -24.52
N ASP A 285 -8.60 -6.74 -24.55
CA ASP A 285 -9.28 -7.78 -23.78
C ASP A 285 -8.81 -7.79 -22.31
N ARG A 286 -9.66 -7.21 -21.45
CA ARG A 286 -9.46 -7.18 -19.99
C ARG A 286 -10.05 -8.40 -19.28
N ARG A 287 -10.81 -9.27 -19.97
CA ARG A 287 -11.48 -10.40 -19.35
C ARG A 287 -10.50 -11.55 -19.17
N GLY A 288 -10.17 -11.87 -17.92
CA GLY A 288 -9.30 -12.98 -17.60
C GLY A 288 -9.58 -13.55 -16.22
N PRO A 289 -9.22 -14.82 -15.97
CA PRO A 289 -9.44 -15.49 -14.69
C PRO A 289 -8.65 -14.86 -13.52
N GLY A 290 -7.74 -13.91 -13.79
CA GLY A 290 -6.93 -13.20 -12.81
C GLY A 290 -7.59 -11.96 -12.18
N TYR A 291 -8.81 -11.60 -12.59
CA TYR A 291 -9.49 -10.38 -12.13
C TYR A 291 -10.81 -10.69 -11.42
N HIS A 292 -11.14 -9.89 -10.41
CA HIS A 292 -12.51 -9.67 -9.94
C HIS A 292 -13.20 -8.66 -10.85
N VAL A 293 -14.51 -8.86 -11.07
CA VAL A 293 -15.33 -8.01 -11.93
C VAL A 293 -16.40 -7.33 -11.09
N TYR A 294 -16.43 -6.00 -11.16
CA TYR A 294 -17.40 -5.15 -10.45
C TYR A 294 -18.10 -4.27 -11.49
N GLY A 295 -19.23 -4.72 -12.01
CA GLY A 295 -19.91 -4.05 -13.12
C GLY A 295 -19.01 -4.00 -14.35
N GLU A 296 -18.62 -2.81 -14.78
CA GLU A 296 -17.71 -2.57 -15.91
C GLU A 296 -16.23 -2.47 -15.51
N TYR A 297 -15.92 -2.57 -14.21
CA TYR A 297 -14.56 -2.44 -13.68
C TYR A 297 -13.92 -3.79 -13.38
N PHE A 298 -12.61 -3.85 -13.59
CA PHE A 298 -11.77 -5.03 -13.42
C PHE A 298 -10.69 -4.74 -12.38
N LEU A 299 -10.56 -5.61 -11.37
CA LEU A 299 -9.57 -5.49 -10.32
C LEU A 299 -8.73 -6.77 -10.23
N PRO A 300 -7.39 -6.72 -10.24
CA PRO A 300 -6.57 -7.92 -10.02
C PRO A 300 -6.96 -8.63 -8.72
N LYS A 301 -6.90 -9.97 -8.70
CA LYS A 301 -7.20 -10.76 -7.49
C LYS A 301 -6.29 -10.46 -6.29
N THR A 302 -5.06 -10.03 -6.58
CA THR A 302 -4.06 -9.63 -5.59
C THR A 302 -3.52 -8.26 -6.00
N PRO A 303 -4.28 -7.18 -5.79
CA PRO A 303 -3.86 -5.85 -6.19
C PRO A 303 -2.75 -5.35 -5.25
N PHE A 304 -1.75 -4.70 -5.82
CA PHE A 304 -0.74 -3.94 -5.08
C PHE A 304 -0.94 -2.47 -5.40
N CYS A 305 -1.22 -1.62 -4.41
CA CYS A 305 -1.41 -0.21 -4.66
C CYS A 305 -0.06 0.49 -4.80
N GLU A 306 0.48 0.56 -6.01
CA GLU A 306 1.77 1.16 -6.31
C GLU A 306 1.74 2.70 -6.13
N PHE A 307 0.59 3.31 -6.41
CA PHE A 307 0.43 4.77 -6.37
C PHE A 307 -0.78 5.20 -5.53
N GLU A 308 -0.62 5.19 -4.20
CA GLU A 308 -1.70 5.49 -3.25
C GLU A 308 -2.38 6.85 -3.46
N TYR A 309 -1.67 7.84 -4.00
CA TYR A 309 -2.24 9.17 -4.25
C TYR A 309 -3.34 9.19 -5.33
N LEU A 310 -3.32 8.23 -6.27
CA LEU A 310 -4.38 8.07 -7.28
C LEU A 310 -5.72 7.69 -6.64
N LEU A 311 -5.71 7.10 -5.45
CA LEU A 311 -6.92 6.76 -4.70
C LEU A 311 -7.77 7.99 -4.43
N ASN A 312 -7.17 9.18 -4.24
CA ASN A 312 -7.93 10.42 -4.05
C ASN A 312 -8.83 10.76 -5.24
N VAL A 313 -8.37 10.49 -6.47
CA VAL A 313 -9.19 10.69 -7.68
C VAL A 313 -10.34 9.69 -7.70
N LEU A 314 -10.08 8.42 -7.37
CA LEU A 314 -11.13 7.39 -7.28
C LEU A 314 -12.16 7.69 -6.19
N PHE A 315 -11.74 8.20 -5.03
CA PHE A 315 -12.65 8.64 -3.95
C PHE A 315 -13.52 9.83 -4.38
N ASN A 316 -12.94 10.79 -5.10
CA ASN A 316 -13.69 11.92 -5.61
C ASN A 316 -14.70 11.49 -6.67
N TRP A 317 -14.30 10.62 -7.62
CA TRP A 317 -15.19 10.12 -8.67
C TRP A 317 -16.30 9.22 -8.15
N SER A 318 -16.01 8.35 -7.18
CA SER A 318 -17.04 7.53 -6.53
C SER A 318 -18.08 8.38 -5.81
N SER A 319 -17.62 9.38 -5.04
CA SER A 319 -18.53 10.32 -4.34
C SER A 319 -19.39 11.12 -5.32
N GLN A 320 -18.80 11.64 -6.40
CA GLN A 320 -19.56 12.37 -7.44
C GLN A 320 -20.58 11.47 -8.15
N ALA A 321 -20.21 10.23 -8.47
CA ALA A 321 -21.12 9.28 -9.12
C ALA A 321 -22.29 8.93 -8.21
N PHE A 322 -22.03 8.78 -6.91
CA PHE A 322 -23.07 8.55 -5.89
C PHE A 322 -24.02 9.74 -5.74
N GLU A 323 -23.48 10.95 -5.56
CA GLU A 323 -24.26 12.18 -5.43
C GLU A 323 -25.15 12.45 -6.66
N LYS A 324 -24.66 12.13 -7.86
CA LYS A 324 -25.39 12.28 -9.13
C LYS A 324 -26.31 11.08 -9.45
N SER A 325 -26.32 10.04 -8.61
CA SER A 325 -27.08 8.80 -8.85
C SER A 325 -26.78 8.16 -10.21
N GLU A 326 -25.50 8.14 -10.59
CA GLU A 326 -25.04 7.53 -11.84
C GLU A 326 -25.13 5.98 -11.76
N ALA A 327 -25.43 5.33 -12.89
CA ALA A 327 -25.78 3.91 -12.93
C ALA A 327 -24.65 2.96 -12.47
N ASP A 328 -23.39 3.39 -12.60
CA ASP A 328 -22.19 2.63 -12.23
C ASP A 328 -21.68 2.91 -10.81
N SER A 329 -22.32 3.81 -10.06
CA SER A 329 -21.89 4.26 -8.73
C SER A 329 -21.61 3.11 -7.74
N ASP A 330 -22.54 2.16 -7.59
CA ASP A 330 -22.36 1.03 -6.65
C ASP A 330 -21.21 0.10 -7.07
N SER A 331 -21.01 -0.08 -8.39
CA SER A 331 -19.88 -0.86 -8.91
C SER A 331 -18.55 -0.16 -8.65
N LEU A 332 -18.52 1.17 -8.79
CA LEU A 332 -17.34 1.99 -8.53
C LEU A 332 -16.96 1.98 -7.04
N VAL A 333 -17.94 2.15 -6.16
CA VAL A 333 -17.72 2.08 -4.71
C VAL A 333 -17.16 0.70 -4.32
N LYS A 334 -17.75 -0.39 -4.82
CA LYS A 334 -17.29 -1.75 -4.54
C LYS A 334 -15.88 -2.04 -5.05
N VAL A 335 -15.50 -1.54 -6.23
CA VAL A 335 -14.15 -1.77 -6.77
C VAL A 335 -13.10 -1.00 -5.96
N VAL A 336 -13.39 0.24 -5.54
CA VAL A 336 -12.50 1.02 -4.67
C VAL A 336 -12.35 0.35 -3.30
N GLU A 337 -13.44 -0.13 -2.71
CA GLU A 337 -13.40 -0.89 -1.46
C GLU A 337 -12.55 -2.14 -1.56
N SER A 338 -12.81 -2.94 -2.59
CA SER A 338 -12.09 -4.18 -2.80
C SER A 338 -10.62 -3.94 -3.08
N LEU A 339 -10.27 -2.87 -3.79
CA LEU A 339 -8.88 -2.46 -4.01
C LEU A 339 -8.18 -2.26 -2.66
N LEU A 340 -8.74 -1.43 -1.77
CA LEU A 340 -8.14 -1.09 -0.48
C LEU A 340 -8.02 -2.29 0.46
N VAL A 341 -9.08 -3.10 0.55
CA VAL A 341 -9.13 -4.27 1.43
C VAL A 341 -8.15 -5.34 0.96
N LEU A 342 -8.12 -5.63 -0.35
CA LEU A 342 -7.25 -6.67 -0.90
C LEU A 342 -5.78 -6.24 -0.97
N SER A 343 -5.49 -4.94 -1.16
CA SER A 343 -4.11 -4.43 -1.15
C SER A 343 -3.57 -4.21 0.25
N GLY A 344 -4.44 -4.10 1.27
CA GLY A 344 -4.07 -3.73 2.64
C GLY A 344 -3.61 -2.28 2.77
N THR A 345 -3.89 -1.43 1.76
CA THR A 345 -3.46 -0.03 1.74
C THR A 345 -4.16 0.77 2.83
N LYS A 346 -3.39 1.61 3.52
CA LYS A 346 -3.90 2.52 4.55
C LYS A 346 -4.12 3.91 3.95
N ILE A 347 -5.26 4.53 4.24
CA ILE A 347 -5.66 5.83 3.70
C ILE A 347 -5.78 6.89 4.79
N SER A 348 -5.51 8.14 4.43
CA SER A 348 -5.65 9.28 5.32
C SER A 348 -7.06 9.36 5.90
N ASN A 349 -7.14 9.58 7.21
CA ASN A 349 -8.38 9.57 7.97
C ASN A 349 -9.42 10.56 7.43
N THR A 350 -8.99 11.76 7.03
CA THR A 350 -9.88 12.78 6.46
C THR A 350 -10.63 12.30 5.22
N TYR A 351 -9.95 11.57 4.32
CA TYR A 351 -10.56 11.04 3.11
C TYR A 351 -11.40 9.78 3.40
N ALA A 352 -10.90 8.89 4.25
CA ALA A 352 -11.60 7.68 4.65
C ALA A 352 -12.95 7.98 5.30
N VAL A 353 -12.97 8.88 6.27
CA VAL A 353 -14.17 9.31 7.00
C VAL A 353 -15.23 9.81 6.03
N LYS A 354 -14.87 10.77 5.17
CA LYS A 354 -15.80 11.35 4.20
C LYS A 354 -16.41 10.27 3.31
N HIS A 355 -15.59 9.35 2.82
CA HIS A 355 -16.06 8.28 1.94
C HIS A 355 -16.96 7.27 2.66
N ILE A 356 -16.59 6.83 3.87
CA ILE A 356 -17.39 5.90 4.67
C ILE A 356 -18.72 6.54 5.06
N MET A 357 -18.74 7.81 5.47
CA MET A 357 -19.98 8.53 5.82
C MET A 357 -20.91 8.67 4.62
N THR A 358 -20.35 9.04 3.45
CA THR A 358 -21.14 9.28 2.24
C THR A 358 -21.81 8.00 1.74
N HIS A 359 -21.14 6.85 1.82
CA HIS A 359 -21.60 5.59 1.23
C HIS A 359 -22.11 4.55 2.26
N GLY A 360 -21.92 4.78 3.57
CA GLY A 360 -22.32 3.86 4.64
C GLY A 360 -21.48 2.58 4.72
N ARG A 361 -20.17 2.67 4.46
CA ARG A 361 -19.30 1.50 4.17
C ARG A 361 -18.27 1.22 5.26
N LEU A 362 -18.74 0.75 6.42
CA LEU A 362 -17.91 0.49 7.61
C LEU A 362 -16.82 -0.59 7.38
N GLY A 363 -16.96 -1.44 6.35
CA GLY A 363 -15.95 -2.43 5.96
C GLY A 363 -14.59 -1.84 5.55
N LEU A 364 -14.51 -0.51 5.36
CA LEU A 364 -13.29 0.22 5.07
C LEU A 364 -12.52 0.68 6.32
N LEU A 365 -13.08 0.54 7.53
CA LEU A 365 -12.40 0.91 8.77
C LEU A 365 -11.00 0.26 8.92
N PRO A 366 -10.77 -1.02 8.53
CA PRO A 366 -9.43 -1.60 8.55
C PRO A 366 -8.42 -0.91 7.64
N CYS A 367 -8.85 -0.14 6.65
CA CYS A 367 -7.99 0.60 5.73
C CYS A 367 -7.66 2.01 6.24
N VAL A 368 -8.16 2.43 7.40
CA VAL A 368 -7.88 3.77 7.96
C VAL A 368 -6.47 3.81 8.56
N MET A 369 -5.74 4.92 8.37
CA MET A 369 -4.39 5.11 8.91
C MET A 369 -4.35 5.12 10.44
N ASN A 370 -5.27 5.82 11.09
CA ASN A 370 -5.43 5.81 12.54
C ASN A 370 -6.91 5.68 12.93
N ILE A 371 -7.29 4.51 13.44
CA ILE A 371 -8.67 4.17 13.82
C ILE A 371 -9.16 4.88 15.10
N THR A 372 -8.25 5.50 15.86
CA THR A 372 -8.59 6.27 17.07
C THR A 372 -8.72 7.77 16.82
N ASP A 373 -8.65 8.19 15.56
CA ASP A 373 -8.73 9.60 15.17
C ASP A 373 -10.12 10.19 15.45
N PRO A 374 -10.19 11.38 16.09
CA PRO A 374 -11.43 12.11 16.36
C PRO A 374 -12.30 12.43 15.13
N THR A 375 -11.76 12.34 13.91
CA THR A 375 -12.52 12.51 12.68
C THR A 375 -13.43 11.32 12.38
N LEU A 376 -13.16 10.13 12.92
CA LEU A 376 -13.99 8.92 12.73
C LEU A 376 -15.22 8.88 13.64
N ARG A 377 -15.28 9.76 14.64
CA ARG A 377 -16.38 9.83 15.63
C ARG A 377 -17.77 9.86 14.97
N PRO A 378 -18.03 10.71 13.96
CA PRO A 378 -19.35 10.79 13.35
C PRO A 378 -19.83 9.48 12.70
N LEU A 379 -18.93 8.56 12.34
CA LEU A 379 -19.30 7.24 11.81
C LEU A 379 -19.98 6.36 12.86
N PHE A 380 -19.54 6.51 14.11
CA PHE A 380 -20.07 5.75 15.22
C PHE A 380 -21.29 6.42 15.86
N PHE A 381 -21.44 7.74 15.67
CA PHE A 381 -22.48 8.61 16.25
C PHE A 381 -23.52 9.15 15.25
N SER A 382 -23.73 8.46 14.12
CA SER A 382 -24.76 8.85 13.14
C SER A 382 -26.19 8.74 13.69
N ASP A 383 -27.14 9.45 13.08
CA ASP A 383 -28.58 9.53 13.47
C ASP A 383 -29.36 8.18 13.58
N ASP A 384 -28.83 7.06 13.08
CA ASP A 384 -29.40 5.72 13.28
C ASP A 384 -28.83 5.04 14.53
N HIS A 385 -29.62 5.14 15.62
CA HIS A 385 -29.34 4.62 16.97
C HIS A 385 -30.03 3.28 17.26
N SER A 386 -30.40 2.50 16.24
CA SER A 386 -30.94 1.16 16.45
C SER A 386 -29.89 0.20 17.03
N LEU A 387 -30.29 -0.73 17.90
CA LEU A 387 -29.38 -1.74 18.51
C LEU A 387 -28.58 -2.52 17.45
N GLN A 388 -29.20 -2.87 16.32
CA GLN A 388 -28.52 -3.55 15.21
C GLN A 388 -27.45 -2.68 14.55
N SER A 389 -27.72 -1.39 14.36
CA SER A 389 -26.75 -0.42 13.83
C SER A 389 -25.55 -0.27 14.78
N ILE A 390 -25.80 -0.19 16.08
CA ILE A 390 -24.75 -0.07 17.11
C ILE A 390 -23.85 -1.31 17.14
N LEU A 391 -24.44 -2.52 17.17
CA LEU A 391 -23.67 -3.76 17.15
C LEU A 391 -22.83 -3.89 15.87
N HIS A 392 -23.41 -3.56 14.72
CA HIS A 392 -22.69 -3.61 13.44
C HIS A 392 -21.48 -2.64 13.40
N LYS A 393 -21.65 -1.43 13.93
CA LYS A 393 -20.57 -0.43 14.08
C LYS A 393 -19.48 -0.89 15.04
N GLN A 394 -19.86 -1.52 16.15
CA GLN A 394 -18.93 -2.05 17.14
C GLN A 394 -18.09 -3.19 16.56
N ASP A 395 -18.73 -4.15 15.87
CA ASP A 395 -18.03 -5.28 15.24
C ASP A 395 -17.02 -4.79 14.18
N ALA A 396 -17.43 -3.84 13.35
CA ALA A 396 -16.55 -3.26 12.32
C ALA A 396 -15.35 -2.51 12.92
N TRP A 397 -15.55 -1.82 14.04
CA TRP A 397 -14.49 -1.11 14.76
C TRP A 397 -13.51 -2.07 15.45
N LEU A 398 -14.02 -3.11 16.12
CA LEU A 398 -13.21 -4.14 16.76
C LEU A 398 -12.35 -4.89 15.73
N ALA A 399 -12.91 -5.21 14.56
CA ALA A 399 -12.15 -5.80 13.45
C ALA A 399 -11.04 -4.85 12.95
N ALA A 400 -11.30 -3.55 12.87
CA ALA A 400 -10.31 -2.57 12.44
C ALA A 400 -9.17 -2.36 13.46
N LEU A 401 -9.48 -2.40 14.76
CA LEU A 401 -8.49 -2.32 15.85
C LEU A 401 -7.46 -3.45 15.80
N GLN A 402 -7.87 -4.65 15.39
CA GLN A 402 -6.95 -5.79 15.23
C GLN A 402 -5.89 -5.56 14.14
N HIS A 403 -6.12 -4.62 13.22
CA HIS A 403 -5.30 -4.39 12.03
C HIS A 403 -4.60 -3.02 12.00
N SER A 404 -4.68 -2.21 13.07
CA SER A 404 -4.07 -0.87 13.10
C SER A 404 -2.67 -0.91 13.71
N PRO A 405 -1.62 -0.40 13.03
CA PRO A 405 -0.36 -0.08 13.69
C PRO A 405 -0.61 1.10 14.65
N VAL A 406 -0.18 0.97 15.90
CA VAL A 406 -0.50 1.94 16.95
C VAL A 406 0.56 3.04 16.99
N GLU A 407 0.12 4.30 16.94
CA GLU A 407 0.97 5.46 17.20
C GLU A 407 1.60 5.38 18.60
N GLU A 408 2.90 5.65 18.68
CA GLU A 408 3.67 5.79 19.92
C GLU A 408 3.19 7.02 20.72
N ASN A 409 2.05 6.91 21.40
CA ASN A 409 1.76 7.81 22.52
C ASN A 409 2.70 7.42 23.68
N GLU A 410 3.92 7.97 23.68
CA GLU A 410 4.82 7.84 24.82
C GLU A 410 4.26 8.63 26.01
N TYR A 411 3.54 7.95 26.91
CA TYR A 411 3.20 8.53 28.21
C TYR A 411 4.49 8.77 29.01
N LYS A 412 4.82 10.04 29.25
CA LYS A 412 6.04 10.48 29.95
C LYS A 412 6.22 9.93 31.37
N TYR A 413 5.14 9.50 32.02
CA TYR A 413 5.17 8.93 33.37
C TYR A 413 4.70 7.47 33.31
N ASN A 414 5.65 6.56 33.18
CA ASN A 414 5.41 5.12 33.24
C ASN A 414 6.57 4.42 33.97
N VAL A 415 6.29 3.21 34.48
CA VAL A 415 7.28 2.29 35.01
C VAL A 415 7.64 1.31 33.89
N ARG A 416 8.91 1.27 33.48
CA ARG A 416 9.40 0.31 32.49
C ARG A 416 10.14 -0.83 33.17
N PHE A 417 9.70 -2.05 32.88
CA PHE A 417 10.40 -3.30 33.18
C PHE A 417 11.09 -3.78 31.90
N ALA A 418 12.40 -3.93 31.93
CA ALA A 418 13.19 -4.43 30.80
C ALA A 418 13.59 -5.89 31.03
N GLY A 419 13.38 -6.77 30.05
CA GLY A 419 13.74 -8.18 30.14
C GLY A 419 12.88 -8.98 31.14
N PRO A 420 13.41 -10.04 31.77
CA PRO A 420 12.69 -10.83 32.78
C PRO A 420 12.64 -10.08 34.11
N SER A 421 11.95 -8.94 34.12
CA SER A 421 11.79 -8.10 35.29
C SER A 421 10.33 -7.78 35.57
N GLY A 422 10.04 -7.63 36.86
CA GLY A 422 8.71 -7.34 37.36
C GLY A 422 8.78 -6.89 38.81
N ALA A 423 7.70 -6.28 39.27
CA ALA A 423 7.49 -5.99 40.69
C ALA A 423 6.73 -7.16 41.32
N SER A 424 7.22 -7.66 42.44
CA SER A 424 6.49 -8.63 43.26
C SER A 424 6.36 -8.12 44.69
N GLY A 425 5.24 -8.46 45.32
CA GLY A 425 4.95 -8.00 46.66
C GLY A 425 3.83 -8.80 47.30
N LEU A 426 3.72 -8.66 48.61
CA LEU A 426 2.71 -9.32 49.41
C LEU A 426 1.72 -8.27 49.93
N VAL A 427 0.47 -8.38 49.49
CA VAL A 427 -0.64 -7.58 49.95
C VAL A 427 -1.32 -8.31 51.09
N LYS A 428 -1.33 -7.71 52.28
CA LYS A 428 -2.05 -8.25 53.44
C LYS A 428 -3.49 -7.78 53.36
N CYS A 429 -4.41 -8.69 53.03
CA CYS A 429 -5.83 -8.38 53.02
C CYS A 429 -6.36 -8.37 54.45
N THR A 430 -6.99 -7.26 54.85
CA THR A 430 -7.72 -7.14 56.12
C THR A 430 -9.08 -7.84 56.09
N GLU A 431 -9.54 -8.17 54.88
CA GLU A 431 -10.79 -8.86 54.58
C GLU A 431 -10.51 -10.17 53.83
N MET A 432 -11.54 -11.01 53.69
CA MET A 432 -11.45 -12.26 52.93
C MET A 432 -11.13 -11.96 51.45
N TRP A 433 -10.15 -12.66 50.91
CA TRP A 433 -9.76 -12.59 49.50
C TRP A 433 -9.82 -13.98 48.82
N PRO A 434 -10.39 -14.09 47.61
CA PRO A 434 -11.26 -13.10 46.97
C PRO A 434 -12.57 -12.93 47.77
N SER A 435 -13.22 -11.78 47.67
CA SER A 435 -14.54 -11.54 48.29
C SER A 435 -15.57 -12.57 47.79
N LEU A 436 -16.63 -12.77 48.57
CA LEU A 436 -17.74 -13.64 48.17
C LEU A 436 -18.56 -13.03 47.02
N ASP A 437 -18.58 -11.71 46.90
CA ASP A 437 -19.37 -10.99 45.89
C ASP A 437 -18.64 -10.88 44.55
N GLY A 438 -17.31 -10.78 44.58
CA GLY A 438 -16.48 -10.68 43.38
C GLY A 438 -15.17 -9.95 43.63
N TYR A 439 -14.32 -9.90 42.60
CA TYR A 439 -13.11 -9.08 42.62
C TYR A 439 -12.81 -8.54 41.22
N SER A 440 -12.02 -7.48 41.16
CA SER A 440 -11.60 -6.89 39.90
C SER A 440 -10.13 -6.52 39.88
N VAL A 441 -9.53 -6.55 38.70
CA VAL A 441 -8.14 -6.14 38.46
C VAL A 441 -8.12 -5.18 37.28
N SER A 442 -7.46 -4.05 37.44
CA SER A 442 -7.31 -3.01 36.43
C SER A 442 -5.83 -2.77 36.17
N ILE A 443 -5.42 -2.73 34.90
CA ILE A 443 -4.04 -2.48 34.50
C ILE A 443 -3.97 -1.58 33.27
N TRP A 444 -3.11 -0.56 33.29
CA TRP A 444 -2.68 0.18 32.10
C TRP A 444 -1.30 -0.30 31.68
N VAL A 445 -1.22 -0.95 30.51
CA VAL A 445 -0.02 -1.66 30.07
C VAL A 445 0.28 -1.44 28.59
N SER A 446 1.57 -1.41 28.27
CA SER A 446 2.15 -1.51 26.93
C SER A 446 3.31 -2.49 26.99
N TRP A 447 3.59 -3.21 25.91
CA TRP A 447 4.67 -4.19 25.89
C TRP A 447 5.33 -4.29 24.52
N ASN A 448 6.54 -4.82 24.46
CA ASN A 448 7.29 -5.03 23.23
C ASN A 448 8.31 -6.18 23.35
N LEU A 449 8.66 -6.82 22.23
CA LEU A 449 9.73 -7.81 22.14
C LEU A 449 11.08 -7.14 21.90
N LEU A 450 12.09 -7.53 22.67
CA LEU A 450 13.48 -7.03 22.58
C LEU A 450 14.35 -7.89 21.63
N ALA A 451 13.99 -9.16 21.37
CA ALA A 451 14.57 -9.97 20.30
C ALA A 451 13.69 -11.17 19.91
N SER A 452 13.82 -11.65 18.66
CA SER A 452 13.08 -12.81 18.16
C SER A 452 13.77 -14.11 18.56
N THR A 453 13.14 -14.93 19.41
CA THR A 453 13.50 -16.35 19.50
C THR A 453 12.27 -17.24 19.66
N GLU A 454 12.46 -18.48 19.20
CA GLU A 454 11.47 -19.52 19.02
C GLU A 454 10.78 -19.98 20.33
N ALA A 455 9.58 -20.54 20.13
CA ALA A 455 8.66 -21.18 21.06
C ALA A 455 7.59 -20.30 21.71
N ASP A 456 6.40 -20.90 21.81
CA ASP A 456 5.06 -20.47 22.28
C ASP A 456 5.05 -19.86 23.70
N GLN A 457 5.89 -18.85 23.95
CA GLN A 457 6.09 -18.26 25.27
C GLN A 457 5.02 -17.20 25.56
N ARG A 458 4.16 -17.52 26.53
CA ARG A 458 3.21 -16.57 27.12
C ARG A 458 3.98 -15.61 28.02
N MET A 459 3.98 -14.32 27.67
CA MET A 459 4.49 -13.26 28.53
C MET A 459 3.44 -12.90 29.57
N GLN A 460 3.74 -13.08 30.84
CA GLN A 460 2.82 -12.74 31.93
C GLN A 460 2.82 -11.22 32.18
N LEU A 461 1.63 -10.60 32.13
CA LEU A 461 1.44 -9.17 32.44
C LEU A 461 1.28 -8.97 33.95
N TRP A 462 0.48 -9.81 34.58
CA TRP A 462 0.34 -9.86 36.02
C TRP A 462 -0.13 -11.24 36.50
N GLN A 463 0.16 -11.54 37.76
CA GLN A 463 -0.31 -12.73 38.46
C GLN A 463 -0.61 -12.39 39.92
N MET A 464 -1.72 -12.90 40.42
CA MET A 464 -2.05 -12.90 41.83
C MET A 464 -2.15 -14.34 42.32
N SER A 465 -1.52 -14.67 43.43
CA SER A 465 -1.57 -16.01 44.01
C SER A 465 -1.72 -15.98 45.52
N TRP A 466 -2.47 -16.93 46.07
CA TRP A 466 -2.74 -17.03 47.50
C TRP A 466 -2.93 -18.49 47.89
N VAL A 467 -2.89 -18.75 49.19
CA VAL A 467 -3.16 -20.06 49.76
C VAL A 467 -4.45 -19.99 50.55
N SER A 468 -5.40 -20.87 50.24
CA SER A 468 -6.66 -21.00 50.97
C SER A 468 -6.99 -22.46 51.18
N SER A 469 -7.36 -22.82 52.41
CA SER A 469 -7.72 -24.21 52.80
C SER A 469 -6.67 -25.26 52.38
N GLY A 470 -5.38 -24.90 52.45
CA GLY A 470 -4.26 -25.79 52.09
C GLY A 470 -3.98 -25.95 50.60
N LYS A 471 -4.76 -25.30 49.72
CA LYS A 471 -4.57 -25.28 48.27
C LYS A 471 -4.00 -23.95 47.80
N ARG A 472 -3.22 -23.98 46.71
CA ARG A 472 -2.66 -22.79 46.07
C ARG A 472 -3.56 -22.36 44.91
N PHE A 473 -4.04 -21.13 44.95
CA PHE A 473 -4.79 -20.51 43.86
C PHE A 473 -3.91 -19.46 43.18
N ALA A 474 -4.03 -19.33 41.86
CA ALA A 474 -3.48 -18.19 41.14
C ALA A 474 -4.35 -17.76 39.96
N VAL A 475 -4.40 -16.46 39.74
CA VAL A 475 -5.09 -15.80 38.62
C VAL A 475 -4.07 -14.96 37.88
N SER A 476 -4.07 -15.02 36.55
CA SER A 476 -3.11 -14.28 35.75
C SER A 476 -3.65 -13.84 34.40
N LEU A 477 -3.10 -12.72 33.91
CA LEU A 477 -3.23 -12.29 32.54
C LEU A 477 -1.88 -12.41 31.83
N SER A 478 -1.88 -12.99 30.63
CA SER A 478 -0.68 -13.16 29.81
C SER A 478 -0.95 -12.87 28.33
N VAL A 479 0.08 -12.49 27.61
CA VAL A 479 0.06 -12.22 26.17
C VAL A 479 0.84 -13.32 25.46
N ASN A 480 0.31 -13.83 24.35
CA ASN A 480 1.03 -14.71 23.44
C ASN A 480 1.27 -13.97 22.13
N ALA A 481 2.52 -13.55 21.91
CA ALA A 481 2.90 -12.81 20.72
C ALA A 481 2.81 -13.65 19.44
N THR A 482 3.04 -14.97 19.52
CA THR A 482 3.03 -15.88 18.37
C THR A 482 1.60 -16.19 17.90
N LYS A 483 0.66 -16.29 18.83
CA LYS A 483 -0.76 -16.54 18.53
C LYS A 483 -1.60 -15.28 18.41
N GLU A 484 -1.00 -14.12 18.62
CA GLU A 484 -1.67 -12.81 18.60
C GLU A 484 -2.95 -12.83 19.46
N CYS A 485 -2.82 -13.25 20.72
CA CYS A 485 -3.95 -13.30 21.65
C CYS A 485 -3.50 -13.10 23.10
N CYS A 486 -4.45 -12.73 23.97
CA CYS A 486 -4.23 -12.72 25.42
C CYS A 486 -4.91 -13.92 26.08
N TYR A 487 -4.44 -14.30 27.26
CA TYR A 487 -4.98 -15.39 28.05
C TYR A 487 -5.23 -14.95 29.48
N TYR A 488 -6.48 -15.07 29.91
CA TYR A 488 -6.83 -15.03 31.32
C TYR A 488 -6.88 -16.45 31.86
N THR A 489 -6.11 -16.73 32.92
CA THR A 489 -5.99 -18.07 33.49
C THR A 489 -6.28 -18.07 34.97
N ILE A 490 -7.10 -19.02 35.41
CA ILE A 490 -7.29 -19.38 36.81
C ILE A 490 -6.64 -20.75 37.01
N SER A 491 -5.88 -20.89 38.10
CA SER A 491 -5.22 -22.13 38.47
C SER A 491 -5.50 -22.48 39.94
N GLU A 492 -5.76 -23.75 40.18
CA GLU A 492 -5.92 -24.37 41.50
C GLU A 492 -4.96 -25.57 41.56
N ASP A 493 -3.90 -25.44 42.34
CA ASP A 493 -2.76 -26.36 42.41
C ASP A 493 -2.16 -26.69 41.02
N GLN A 494 -2.52 -27.84 40.43
CA GLN A 494 -2.07 -28.28 39.10
C GLN A 494 -3.13 -28.17 38.00
N ALA A 495 -4.39 -27.89 38.35
CA ALA A 495 -5.47 -27.71 37.39
C ALA A 495 -5.54 -26.24 36.97
N SER A 496 -5.74 -25.96 35.68
CA SER A 496 -5.94 -24.61 35.19
C SER A 496 -7.07 -24.54 34.17
N GLN A 497 -7.77 -23.41 34.19
CA GLN A 497 -8.76 -23.04 33.20
C GLN A 497 -8.34 -21.72 32.58
N THR A 498 -8.32 -21.65 31.25
CA THR A 498 -7.88 -20.48 30.49
C THR A 498 -8.98 -20.04 29.53
N VAL A 499 -9.15 -18.73 29.38
CA VAL A 499 -9.95 -18.12 28.31
C VAL A 499 -9.06 -17.23 27.46
N GLU A 500 -9.26 -17.34 26.15
CA GLU A 500 -8.61 -16.50 25.15
C GLU A 500 -9.32 -15.15 25.05
N LEU A 501 -8.53 -14.10 24.95
CA LEU A 501 -8.94 -12.70 24.93
C LEU A 501 -8.29 -12.01 23.72
N PRO A 502 -8.83 -10.85 23.28
CA PRO A 502 -8.21 -10.04 22.24
C PRO A 502 -6.73 -9.77 22.50
N TYR A 503 -5.94 -9.67 21.43
CA TYR A 503 -4.53 -9.33 21.52
C TYR A 503 -4.31 -7.90 22.01
N ILE A 504 -3.24 -7.69 22.78
CA ILE A 504 -2.70 -6.36 23.03
C ILE A 504 -1.55 -6.18 22.04
N PRO A 505 -1.65 -5.32 21.01
CA PRO A 505 -0.55 -5.11 20.08
C PRO A 505 0.70 -4.58 20.80
N PRO A 506 1.91 -4.95 20.34
CA PRO A 506 3.12 -4.38 20.89
C PRO A 506 3.15 -2.86 20.67
N TYR A 507 3.80 -2.12 21.58
CA TYR A 507 3.86 -0.66 21.65
C TYR A 507 2.53 0.06 21.94
N SER A 508 1.39 -0.66 21.91
CA SER A 508 0.08 -0.09 22.23
C SER A 508 -0.14 0.04 23.73
N TRP A 509 -0.67 1.18 24.16
CA TRP A 509 -1.22 1.31 25.51
C TRP A 509 -2.65 0.79 25.54
N THR A 510 -2.91 -0.15 26.43
CA THR A 510 -4.23 -0.73 26.63
C THR A 510 -4.57 -0.74 28.11
N HIS A 511 -5.79 -0.27 28.42
CA HIS A 511 -6.38 -0.43 29.74
C HIS A 511 -7.17 -1.73 29.77
N VAL A 512 -6.74 -2.69 30.58
CA VAL A 512 -7.44 -3.97 30.72
C VAL A 512 -8.05 -4.06 32.10
N VAL A 513 -9.35 -4.32 32.17
CA VAL A 513 -10.05 -4.62 33.42
C VAL A 513 -10.67 -6.00 33.36
N THR A 514 -10.37 -6.85 34.35
CA THR A 514 -11.05 -8.13 34.53
C THR A 514 -11.92 -8.01 35.78
N SER A 515 -13.24 -8.16 35.61
CA SER A 515 -14.23 -8.14 36.70
C SER A 515 -14.83 -9.53 36.82
N HIS A 516 -14.71 -10.14 38.00
CA HIS A 516 -15.16 -11.50 38.24
C HIS A 516 -16.26 -11.48 39.31
N ARG A 517 -17.46 -11.89 38.91
CA ARG A 517 -18.65 -11.88 39.75
C ARG A 517 -19.03 -13.29 40.15
N ARG A 518 -19.41 -13.47 41.41
CA ARG A 518 -20.08 -14.70 41.83
C ARG A 518 -21.60 -14.53 41.76
N THR A 519 -22.27 -15.28 40.88
CA THR A 519 -23.72 -15.16 40.68
C THR A 519 -24.52 -16.16 41.52
N LYS A 520 -23.99 -17.38 41.77
CA LYS A 520 -24.59 -18.41 42.64
C LYS A 520 -23.53 -19.19 43.42
N LEU A 521 -23.96 -20.14 44.27
CA LEU A 521 -23.05 -21.02 45.04
C LEU A 521 -22.00 -21.73 44.17
N PHE A 522 -22.34 -22.05 42.91
CA PHE A 522 -21.51 -22.81 41.95
C PHE A 522 -21.32 -22.14 40.59
N SER A 523 -21.85 -20.93 40.36
CA SER A 523 -21.70 -20.20 39.10
C SER A 523 -21.08 -18.83 39.34
N SER A 524 -20.17 -18.46 38.46
CA SER A 524 -19.53 -17.16 38.40
C SER A 524 -19.36 -16.75 36.96
N ASP A 525 -19.27 -15.45 36.75
CA ASP A 525 -19.17 -14.84 35.44
C ASP A 525 -17.95 -13.95 35.43
N ILE A 526 -17.19 -14.02 34.34
CA ILE A 526 -16.09 -13.09 34.07
C ILE A 526 -16.51 -12.12 32.98
N SER A 527 -16.31 -10.83 33.29
CA SER A 527 -16.40 -9.73 32.35
C SER A 527 -15.01 -9.15 32.15
N VAL A 528 -14.55 -9.08 30.91
CA VAL A 528 -13.25 -8.49 30.57
C VAL A 528 -13.46 -7.28 29.70
N TYR A 529 -12.78 -6.20 30.05
CA TYR A 529 -12.89 -4.91 29.40
C TYR A 529 -11.54 -4.48 28.86
N PHE A 530 -11.51 -3.99 27.62
CA PHE A 530 -10.34 -3.39 26.99
C PHE A 530 -10.72 -1.94 26.66
N ASN A 531 -9.95 -0.98 27.17
CA ASN A 531 -10.19 0.45 26.98
C ASN A 531 -11.62 0.86 27.35
N GLY A 532 -12.15 0.33 28.46
CA GLY A 532 -13.53 0.59 28.89
C GLY A 532 -14.62 -0.21 28.17
N CYS A 533 -14.33 -0.85 27.03
CA CYS A 533 -15.29 -1.71 26.32
C CYS A 533 -15.31 -3.14 26.84
N ASN A 534 -16.50 -3.69 27.13
CA ASN A 534 -16.67 -5.11 27.45
C ASN A 534 -16.41 -5.95 26.19
N VAL A 535 -15.34 -6.74 26.21
CA VAL A 535 -14.93 -7.62 25.09
C VAL A 535 -15.28 -9.09 25.32
N LEU A 536 -15.62 -9.46 26.55
CA LEU A 536 -15.98 -10.82 26.91
C LEU A 536 -16.87 -10.80 28.14
N SER A 537 -18.01 -11.49 28.06
CA SER A 537 -18.83 -11.85 29.22
C SER A 537 -19.20 -13.33 29.13
N LYS A 538 -18.76 -14.14 30.09
CA LYS A 538 -18.94 -15.61 30.04
C LYS A 538 -18.94 -16.25 31.43
N GLU A 539 -19.70 -17.33 31.58
CA GLU A 539 -19.58 -18.22 32.75
C GLU A 539 -18.14 -18.76 32.88
N PHE A 540 -17.56 -18.64 34.06
CA PHE A 540 -16.18 -19.02 34.35
C PHE A 540 -16.03 -19.50 35.80
N SER A 541 -15.00 -20.30 36.12
CA SER A 541 -14.88 -20.89 37.47
C SER A 541 -14.38 -19.88 38.50
N TYR A 542 -15.02 -19.82 39.67
CA TYR A 542 -14.57 -18.94 40.76
C TYR A 542 -13.37 -19.55 41.50
N PRO A 543 -12.27 -18.78 41.75
CA PRO A 543 -11.08 -19.30 42.41
C PRO A 543 -11.27 -19.39 43.94
N PHE A 544 -12.20 -20.24 44.40
CA PHE A 544 -12.54 -20.37 45.82
C PHE A 544 -12.97 -21.79 46.22
N GLY A 545 -12.49 -22.30 47.35
CA GLY A 545 -12.80 -23.64 47.86
C GLY A 545 -14.15 -23.74 48.58
N VAL A 546 -14.95 -24.77 48.26
CA VAL A 546 -16.33 -24.99 48.75
C VAL A 546 -16.45 -25.13 50.28
N GLN A 547 -15.43 -25.68 50.97
CA GLN A 547 -15.46 -25.85 52.44
C GLN A 547 -15.44 -24.52 53.22
N THR A 548 -14.88 -23.47 52.64
CA THR A 548 -14.73 -22.15 53.28
C THR A 548 -16.03 -21.35 53.32
N ALA A 549 -16.94 -21.56 52.35
CA ALA A 549 -18.24 -20.88 52.29
C ALA A 549 -19.24 -21.40 53.34
N MET A 550 -19.10 -22.65 53.78
CA MET A 550 -19.91 -23.21 54.88
C MET A 550 -19.41 -22.78 56.27
N ASN A 551 -18.09 -22.59 56.43
CA ASN A 551 -17.50 -22.16 57.70
C ASN A 551 -17.65 -20.65 57.96
N SER A 552 -17.84 -19.81 56.93
CA SER A 552 -18.02 -18.35 57.09
C SER A 552 -19.36 -17.94 57.72
N VAL A 553 -20.34 -18.85 57.80
CA VAL A 553 -21.63 -18.61 58.49
C VAL A 553 -21.51 -18.82 60.01
N ALA A 554 -20.43 -19.45 60.49
CA ALA A 554 -20.23 -19.79 61.90
C ALA A 554 -18.90 -19.21 62.44
N ALA A 555 -18.98 -18.05 63.10
CA ALA A 555 -17.99 -17.46 64.02
C ALA A 555 -16.55 -17.20 63.49
N PHE A 556 -16.18 -15.91 63.40
CA PHE A 556 -14.88 -15.40 62.96
C PHE A 556 -13.72 -15.73 63.92
N PRO A 557 -12.56 -16.11 63.35
CA PRO A 557 -11.32 -15.36 63.52
C PRO A 557 -11.09 -14.50 62.26
N SER A 558 -10.40 -13.37 62.43
CA SER A 558 -9.93 -12.52 61.34
C SER A 558 -9.03 -13.33 60.38
N PHE A 559 -9.60 -13.76 59.25
CA PHE A 559 -8.86 -14.45 58.20
C PHE A 559 -8.03 -13.42 57.42
N PHE A 560 -6.80 -13.18 57.88
CA PHE A 560 -5.82 -12.48 57.07
C PHE A 560 -5.38 -13.38 55.92
N THR A 561 -5.72 -12.99 54.69
CA THR A 561 -5.21 -13.66 53.49
C THR A 561 -4.02 -12.87 52.96
N ASN A 562 -2.89 -13.56 52.78
CA ASN A 562 -1.72 -12.96 52.15
C ASN A 562 -1.82 -13.21 50.65
N LEU A 563 -2.04 -12.13 49.90
CA LEU A 563 -2.09 -12.15 48.45
C LEU A 563 -0.72 -11.79 47.88
N HIS A 564 -0.07 -12.74 47.23
CA HIS A 564 1.16 -12.48 46.50
C HIS A 564 0.83 -11.95 45.11
N CYS A 565 1.23 -10.71 44.83
CA CYS A 565 0.99 -10.06 43.55
C CYS A 565 2.31 -9.88 42.80
N THR A 566 2.28 -10.18 41.51
CA THR A 566 3.38 -9.97 40.57
C THR A 566 2.85 -9.16 39.39
N VAL A 567 3.56 -8.10 39.00
CA VAL A 567 3.29 -7.28 37.81
C VAL A 567 4.57 -7.29 36.96
N GLY A 568 4.45 -7.71 35.71
CA GLY A 568 5.59 -8.03 34.84
C GLY A 568 6.00 -9.50 34.90
N SER A 569 7.07 -9.83 34.18
CA SER A 569 7.55 -11.21 34.07
C SER A 569 8.24 -11.65 35.37
N SER A 570 7.91 -12.86 35.84
CA SER A 570 8.62 -13.50 36.95
C SER A 570 10.08 -13.75 36.54
N PRO A 571 11.08 -13.63 37.44
CA PRO A 571 12.49 -13.95 37.13
C PRO A 571 12.70 -15.39 36.64
N ASP A 572 11.73 -16.29 36.87
CA ASP A 572 11.74 -17.68 36.39
C ASP A 572 11.39 -17.81 34.89
N TYR A 573 10.90 -16.75 34.24
CA TYR A 573 10.59 -16.72 32.81
C TYR A 573 11.72 -16.07 32.02
N SER A 574 12.32 -16.80 31.09
CA SER A 574 13.37 -16.29 30.18
C SER A 574 12.76 -15.42 29.06
N GLY A 575 12.09 -14.32 29.41
CA GLY A 575 11.44 -13.43 28.44
C GLY A 575 12.30 -12.23 28.07
N GLN A 576 12.61 -12.07 26.78
CA GLN A 576 13.23 -10.86 26.22
C GLN A 576 12.15 -9.84 25.81
N ALA A 577 11.25 -9.47 26.71
CA ALA A 577 10.22 -8.47 26.44
C ALA A 577 10.39 -7.26 27.38
N ALA A 578 10.05 -6.08 26.89
CA ALA A 578 9.93 -4.87 27.70
C ALA A 578 8.45 -4.60 27.97
N MET A 579 8.10 -4.38 29.24
CA MET A 579 6.75 -3.99 29.64
C MET A 579 6.78 -2.58 30.23
N SER A 580 5.90 -1.72 29.75
CA SER A 580 5.64 -0.40 30.32
C SER A 580 4.29 -0.41 31.02
N LEU A 581 4.24 0.11 32.24
CA LEU A 581 3.05 0.14 33.09
C LEU A 581 2.80 1.56 33.56
N ILE A 582 1.53 1.96 33.62
CA ILE A 582 1.13 3.24 34.23
C ILE A 582 0.47 3.01 35.58
N SER A 583 -0.45 2.05 35.65
CA SER A 583 -1.15 1.70 36.89
C SER A 583 -1.50 0.22 36.93
N PHE A 584 -1.57 -0.30 38.15
CA PHE A 584 -2.09 -1.62 38.47
C PHE A 584 -2.90 -1.52 39.75
N SER A 585 -4.16 -1.95 39.72
CA SER A 585 -5.10 -1.81 40.82
C SER A 585 -5.90 -3.09 41.01
N VAL A 586 -6.12 -3.45 42.26
CA VAL A 586 -6.86 -4.64 42.66
C VAL A 586 -8.00 -4.22 43.58
N PHE A 587 -9.21 -4.63 43.24
CA PHE A 587 -10.44 -4.30 43.96
C PHE A 587 -11.01 -5.60 44.52
N ASN A 588 -11.32 -5.62 45.82
CA ASN A 588 -11.99 -6.76 46.47
C ASN A 588 -13.52 -6.73 46.28
N CYS A 589 -13.96 -6.18 45.15
CA CYS A 589 -15.34 -6.11 44.71
C CYS A 589 -15.41 -6.23 43.19
N GLU A 590 -16.58 -6.63 42.69
CA GLU A 590 -16.90 -6.51 41.28
C GLU A 590 -16.98 -5.03 40.91
N LEU A 591 -16.32 -4.64 39.82
CA LEU A 591 -16.53 -3.36 39.18
C LEU A 591 -17.65 -3.53 38.14
N SER A 592 -18.64 -2.65 38.22
CA SER A 592 -19.68 -2.55 37.20
C SER A 592 -19.09 -1.98 35.90
N SER A 593 -19.82 -2.13 34.78
CA SER A 593 -19.44 -1.48 33.52
C SER A 593 -19.25 0.03 33.69
N GLU A 594 -20.05 0.67 34.57
CA GLU A 594 -20.00 2.09 34.88
C GLU A 594 -18.70 2.48 35.61
N ASP A 595 -18.28 1.66 36.59
CA ASP A 595 -17.03 1.87 37.33
C ASP A 595 -15.80 1.71 36.42
N VAL A 596 -15.81 0.68 35.56
CA VAL A 596 -14.73 0.40 34.61
C VAL A 596 -14.57 1.52 33.60
N PHE A 597 -15.69 2.02 33.12
CA PHE A 597 -15.76 3.13 32.21
C PHE A 597 -15.25 4.43 32.86
N SER A 598 -15.66 4.70 34.10
CA SER A 598 -15.15 5.83 34.88
C SER A 598 -13.63 5.71 35.04
N LEU A 599 -13.12 4.53 35.40
CA LEU A 599 -11.68 4.25 35.51
C LEU A 599 -10.91 4.54 34.22
N TYR A 600 -11.45 4.16 33.06
CA TYR A 600 -10.81 4.44 31.76
C TYR A 600 -10.83 5.94 31.43
N SER A 601 -11.94 6.62 31.75
CA SER A 601 -12.17 8.03 31.41
C SER A 601 -11.16 9.02 32.02
N TYR A 602 -10.59 8.69 33.19
CA TYR A 602 -9.52 9.46 33.82
C TYR A 602 -8.20 9.43 33.04
N GLY A 603 -8.08 8.49 32.09
CA GLY A 603 -6.88 8.26 31.33
C GLY A 603 -5.70 7.81 32.20
N PRO A 604 -4.50 7.76 31.62
CA PRO A 604 -3.32 7.19 32.27
C PRO A 604 -2.73 8.08 33.38
N ASN A 605 -2.94 9.39 33.35
CA ASN A 605 -2.36 10.32 34.32
C ASN A 605 -3.44 11.26 34.86
N PRO A 606 -4.19 10.87 35.91
CA PRO A 606 -5.13 11.78 36.57
C PRO A 606 -4.35 12.99 37.11
N LYS A 607 -4.64 14.19 36.59
CA LYS A 607 -4.05 15.43 37.08
C LYS A 607 -4.62 15.74 38.46
N GLY A 608 -3.85 15.42 39.49
CA GLY A 608 -4.24 15.62 40.89
C GLY A 608 -4.66 14.30 41.51
N GLY A 609 -4.12 14.00 42.69
CA GLY A 609 -4.44 12.77 43.40
C GLY A 609 -5.95 12.68 43.64
N ALA A 610 -6.62 11.88 42.81
CA ALA A 610 -8.02 11.53 42.97
C ALA A 610 -8.19 10.96 44.37
N LYS A 611 -8.91 11.68 45.23
CA LYS A 611 -9.35 11.12 46.50
C LYS A 611 -10.52 10.21 46.17
N TRP A 612 -10.28 8.91 46.19
CA TRP A 612 -11.28 7.84 46.16
C TRP A 612 -12.19 7.82 47.41
N ASP A 613 -12.28 8.94 48.14
CA ASP A 613 -13.17 9.10 49.28
C ASP A 613 -14.51 9.65 48.80
N LYS A 614 -15.58 9.18 49.45
CA LYS A 614 -17.02 9.32 49.13
C LYS A 614 -17.59 10.74 48.93
N GLY A 615 -16.78 11.77 48.71
CA GLY A 615 -17.22 13.16 48.53
C GLY A 615 -16.42 14.00 47.52
N GLY A 616 -15.49 13.41 46.77
CA GLY A 616 -14.78 14.12 45.69
C GLY A 616 -15.54 13.99 44.37
N THR A 617 -16.05 15.11 43.84
CA THR A 617 -16.55 15.19 42.47
C THR A 617 -15.41 15.70 41.58
N ASP A 618 -14.81 14.83 40.78
CA ASP A 618 -13.79 15.23 39.80
C ASP A 618 -14.44 15.41 38.42
N THR A 619 -14.22 16.57 37.79
CA THR A 619 -14.74 16.91 36.47
C THR A 619 -13.71 16.58 35.39
N VAL A 620 -14.07 15.73 34.43
CA VAL A 620 -13.21 15.41 33.26
C VAL A 620 -13.85 15.96 31.99
N SER A 621 -13.05 16.62 31.14
CA SER A 621 -13.54 17.21 29.88
C SER A 621 -13.97 16.12 28.90
N ILE A 622 -15.14 16.31 28.27
CA ILE A 622 -15.64 15.45 27.18
C ILE A 622 -14.72 15.49 25.94
N GLU A 623 -13.86 16.49 25.83
CA GLU A 623 -12.87 16.62 24.75
C GLU A 623 -11.63 15.74 24.98
N SER A 624 -11.52 15.07 26.13
CA SER A 624 -10.43 14.13 26.38
C SER A 624 -10.45 12.98 25.36
N ASN A 625 -9.28 12.66 24.80
CA ASN A 625 -9.12 11.58 23.80
C ASN A 625 -9.57 10.20 24.34
N TYR A 626 -9.65 10.03 25.66
CA TYR A 626 -10.09 8.80 26.34
C TYR A 626 -11.59 8.77 26.63
N LEU A 627 -12.33 9.83 26.26
CA LEU A 627 -13.62 10.17 26.85
C LEU A 627 -14.72 10.55 25.86
N HIS A 628 -14.45 10.62 24.56
CA HIS A 628 -15.47 11.12 23.64
C HIS A 628 -16.24 9.99 22.97
N ASP A 629 -15.57 8.87 22.64
CA ASP A 629 -16.08 7.99 21.58
C ASP A 629 -16.72 6.70 22.06
N GLU A 630 -16.34 6.23 23.23
CA GLU A 630 -17.02 5.11 23.90
C GLU A 630 -18.02 5.63 24.93
N VAL A 631 -17.84 6.88 25.38
CA VAL A 631 -18.70 7.55 26.34
C VAL A 631 -20.01 7.95 25.76
N LEU A 632 -20.04 8.61 24.60
CA LEU A 632 -21.30 8.90 23.92
C LEU A 632 -22.04 7.61 23.49
N ARG A 633 -21.31 6.51 23.18
CA ARG A 633 -21.93 5.21 22.81
C ARG A 633 -22.49 4.49 24.03
N GLY A 634 -21.75 4.46 25.13
CA GLY A 634 -22.22 3.95 26.43
C GLY A 634 -23.38 4.78 26.98
N LEU A 635 -23.33 6.11 26.82
CA LEU A 635 -24.40 7.04 27.17
C LEU A 635 -25.70 6.71 26.41
N GLU A 636 -25.65 6.44 25.10
CA GLU A 636 -26.81 6.05 24.30
C GLU A 636 -27.37 4.67 24.67
N VAL A 637 -26.51 3.68 24.95
CA VAL A 637 -26.94 2.34 25.38
C VAL A 637 -27.58 2.39 26.77
N CYS A 638 -26.99 3.11 27.73
CA CYS A 638 -27.50 3.24 29.08
C CYS A 638 -28.77 4.12 29.19
N ASN A 639 -29.01 5.00 28.22
CA ASN A 639 -30.27 5.76 28.09
C ASN A 639 -31.46 4.84 27.75
N SER A 640 -31.22 3.64 27.21
CA SER A 640 -32.26 2.64 26.93
C SER A 640 -32.54 1.67 28.10
N THR A 641 -31.70 1.68 29.15
CA THR A 641 -31.81 0.79 30.31
C THR A 641 -32.19 1.50 31.62
N ASP A 642 -32.52 2.80 31.58
CA ASP A 642 -32.73 3.67 32.75
C ASP A 642 -31.55 3.68 33.75
N GLN A 643 -30.35 3.29 33.32
CA GLN A 643 -29.17 3.20 34.19
C GLN A 643 -28.32 4.47 34.16
N LEU A 644 -28.45 5.30 33.11
CA LEU A 644 -27.62 6.49 32.97
C LEU A 644 -27.97 7.62 33.95
N ASP A 645 -29.25 7.78 34.26
CA ASP A 645 -29.69 8.70 35.30
C ASP A 645 -29.08 8.30 36.65
N SER A 646 -28.90 7.01 36.93
CA SER A 646 -28.20 6.51 38.12
C SER A 646 -26.72 6.95 38.16
N VAL A 647 -25.99 6.90 37.04
CA VAL A 647 -24.58 7.32 36.95
C VAL A 647 -24.44 8.84 37.13
N CYS A 648 -25.35 9.62 36.54
CA CYS A 648 -25.35 11.08 36.63
C CYS A 648 -25.85 11.58 37.99
N GLU A 649 -26.88 10.94 38.58
CA GLU A 649 -27.42 11.26 39.91
C GLU A 649 -26.46 10.88 41.04
N GLN A 650 -25.64 9.85 40.86
CA GLN A 650 -24.61 9.45 41.84
C GLN A 650 -23.37 10.36 41.86
N ARG A 651 -23.36 11.46 41.08
CA ARG A 651 -22.38 12.57 41.13
C ARG A 651 -20.93 12.22 40.73
N PHE A 652 -20.68 11.15 39.99
CA PHE A 652 -19.30 10.73 39.68
C PHE A 652 -18.70 11.37 38.41
N LEU A 653 -19.51 11.95 37.51
CA LEU A 653 -19.05 12.71 36.35
C LEU A 653 -19.93 13.95 36.17
N THR A 654 -19.35 15.15 36.33
CA THR A 654 -20.02 16.41 35.99
C THR A 654 -19.55 16.86 34.61
N PHE A 655 -20.45 16.81 33.62
CA PHE A 655 -20.17 17.34 32.28
C PHE A 655 -20.12 18.87 32.35
N SER A 656 -18.94 19.45 32.11
CA SER A 656 -18.81 20.89 31.90
C SER A 656 -18.59 21.16 30.41
N LEU A 657 -19.54 21.86 29.79
CA LEU A 657 -19.28 22.53 28.51
C LEU A 657 -18.28 23.66 28.76
N PRO A 658 -17.29 23.88 27.88
CA PRO A 658 -16.43 25.05 27.98
C PRO A 658 -17.25 26.32 27.69
N PHE A 659 -16.96 27.38 28.44
CA PHE A 659 -17.27 28.75 28.03
C PHE A 659 -16.28 29.22 26.97
#